data_AF-A0A3N5RJ99-F1
#
_entry.id   AF-A0A3N5RJ99-F1
#
_cell.length_a   1.000
_cell.length_b   1.000
_cell.length_c   1.000
_cell.angle_alpha   90.00
_cell.angle_beta   90.00
_cell.angle_gamma   90.00
#
_symmetry.space_group_name_H-M   'P 1'
#
loop_
_entity.id
_entity.type
_entity.pdbx_description
1 polymer ?
#
loop_
_entity_poly.entity_id
_entity_poly.type
_entity_poly.pdbx_seq_one_letter_code
_entity_poly.pdbx_strand_id
1 'polypeptide(L)'
;AFNADFDGDQMAVHVPLSQKAVLEARDLMLSSRNLLKPADGDPIISPSKDMVLGVYYLTKEDDSRPHKGEGRAFADIDEVELAYNLSMVEVHTRIKLVVKTWYDDENNRLPNVEERLIDTTVGRVIFNRILPEEVQFVNWKLDKGGLKDLVAELYEVAGEENTPDVADRIKDIGFTYATRSGYSIAVSDIAVPPEKADILSKALSEEETVTRDFRRGLLTEQEQNERVIDIWQRTTNDVAQAVRRHMDPHGNLATMANSGATKGGFGPISQLAGMRGLMADPSGRIIPLPIRSNFREGLTALEYFISTHGARKGLADTALRTADAGYLTRRLVDVAQDIIINDDDCGTTDGVIIRSSDDVAGQPLGSRLFGRLSAERIVDPNTGEILAERDETIDHELVRKIVNAGVADVKVRSPLTCEMIHGICSRCYGMDLGRGKMVEIGAAVGIVAAQSIGEPGTQLTLRTFHTGGVAAGGDITTGLPRVEELFEARKTPKGEAVVSEISGVARVMQSDRYSDLRMVRVEHSEMISEEYDIPEGYIISAQDGGEVAQGDIIASQDGGNIIAQHGGRTRLEGNKVVVSYESSQEQEYELPSNARLLVRDGEHVEAGQPLTEGSLNPHRILRIQGRDATQMYLLSEVQKVYRSQGQNINDKHFEVIIRKMMSKVQVTRPGDTKYLPGDLVDKLELKRSNERLLTDGKRPAKFLEVLLGITKASLSTDSFLSASSFQHTIKVLAGAAIGAAEDPLYGLKENVIIGKLIPAGTGFVRGRFAEMEGPDGIDSRDVTGMSPVGGDELMGPDSIAGD
;
A
#
# COMPACT_ATOMS: atom_id res chain seq x y z
N ALA A 1 -10.14 12.96 -9.86
CA ALA A 1 -8.98 13.65 -10.45
C ALA A 1 -8.63 14.93 -9.70
N PHE A 2 -9.42 16.02 -9.81
CA PHE A 2 -9.03 17.32 -9.26
C PHE A 2 -9.31 17.54 -7.77
N ASN A 3 -10.17 16.72 -7.15
CA ASN A 3 -10.63 16.91 -5.77
C ASN A 3 -11.15 18.34 -5.49
N ALA A 4 -11.84 18.93 -6.47
CA ALA A 4 -12.46 20.24 -6.37
C ALA A 4 -13.97 20.10 -6.12
N ASP A 5 -14.53 20.98 -5.29
CA ASP A 5 -15.97 21.10 -5.07
C ASP A 5 -16.48 22.46 -5.63
N PHE A 6 -17.79 22.57 -5.87
CA PHE A 6 -18.41 23.74 -6.50
C PHE A 6 -18.90 24.78 -5.46
N ASP A 7 -18.10 25.05 -4.43
CA ASP A 7 -18.41 25.98 -3.34
C ASP A 7 -17.54 27.26 -3.35
N GLY A 8 -16.68 27.42 -4.36
CA GLY A 8 -15.83 28.60 -4.55
C GLY A 8 -14.39 28.29 -4.94
N ASP A 9 -14.03 27.01 -5.09
CA ASP A 9 -12.71 26.58 -5.55
C ASP A 9 -12.31 27.23 -6.90
N GLN A 10 -11.02 27.54 -7.03
CA GLN A 10 -10.44 28.17 -8.23
C GLN A 10 -9.52 27.20 -8.95
N MET A 11 -9.52 27.24 -10.28
CA MET A 11 -8.59 26.48 -11.13
C MET A 11 -7.73 27.43 -11.96
N ALA A 12 -6.42 27.17 -11.99
CA ALA A 12 -5.49 27.90 -12.83
C ALA A 12 -5.46 27.31 -14.25
N VAL A 13 -5.31 28.18 -15.26
CA VAL A 13 -5.22 27.77 -16.67
C VAL A 13 -3.88 28.24 -17.23
N HIS A 14 -3.17 27.32 -17.89
CA HIS A 14 -1.89 27.58 -18.55
C HIS A 14 -2.02 27.26 -20.05
N VAL A 15 -1.36 28.07 -20.90
CA VAL A 15 -1.39 27.91 -22.36
C VAL A 15 -0.03 27.43 -22.85
N PRO A 16 0.10 26.19 -23.39
CA PRO A 16 1.33 25.73 -24.00
C PRO A 16 1.60 26.51 -25.29
N LEU A 17 2.79 27.12 -25.40
CA LEU A 17 3.14 27.99 -26.53
C LEU A 17 3.96 27.29 -27.62
N SER A 18 4.84 26.36 -27.24
CA SER A 18 5.68 25.65 -28.21
C SER A 18 4.93 24.48 -28.82
N GLN A 19 5.23 24.16 -30.09
CA GLN A 19 4.61 23.01 -30.76
C GLN A 19 4.88 21.70 -30.00
N LYS A 20 6.09 21.55 -29.44
CA LYS A 20 6.45 20.39 -28.61
C LYS A 20 5.58 20.28 -27.36
N ALA A 21 5.35 21.39 -26.65
CA ALA A 21 4.48 21.40 -25.47
C ALA A 21 3.01 21.13 -25.82
N VAL A 22 2.53 21.61 -26.97
CA VAL A 22 1.17 21.31 -27.44
C VAL A 22 1.00 19.82 -27.76
N LEU A 23 1.98 19.21 -28.41
CA LEU A 23 1.98 17.77 -28.68
C LEU A 23 2.02 16.97 -27.36
N GLU A 24 2.92 17.30 -26.45
CA GLU A 24 3.01 16.65 -25.13
C GLU A 24 1.70 16.75 -24.34
N ALA A 25 1.06 17.92 -24.33
CA ALA A 25 -0.23 18.11 -23.66
C ALA A 25 -1.35 17.26 -24.28
N ARG A 26 -1.37 17.11 -25.60
CA ARG A 26 -2.37 16.28 -26.30
C ARG A 26 -2.12 14.79 -26.13
N ASP A 27 -0.86 14.38 -26.20
CA ASP A 27 -0.51 12.96 -26.23
C ASP A 27 -0.44 12.35 -24.82
N LEU A 28 0.02 13.12 -23.82
CA LEU A 28 0.27 12.61 -22.47
C LEU A 28 -0.71 13.15 -21.41
N MET A 29 -1.18 14.40 -21.53
CA MET A 29 -1.94 15.08 -20.46
C MET A 29 -3.45 15.13 -20.70
N LEU A 30 -3.93 14.64 -21.83
CA LEU A 30 -5.35 14.69 -22.17
C LEU A 30 -6.19 13.86 -21.18
N SER A 31 -7.32 14.39 -20.73
CA SER A 31 -8.15 13.74 -19.71
C SER A 31 -8.74 12.40 -20.16
N SER A 32 -9.02 12.24 -21.46
CA SER A 32 -9.55 11.00 -22.02
C SER A 32 -8.54 9.86 -22.03
N ARG A 33 -7.24 10.14 -21.86
CA ARG A 33 -6.17 9.14 -21.75
C ARG A 33 -5.82 8.77 -20.32
N ASN A 34 -6.08 9.68 -19.37
CA ASN A 34 -5.70 9.53 -17.97
C ASN A 34 -6.89 9.04 -17.13
N LEU A 35 -7.33 7.79 -17.38
CA LEU A 35 -8.55 7.20 -16.82
C LEU A 35 -8.32 6.39 -15.54
N LEU A 36 -7.10 5.92 -15.32
CA LEU A 36 -6.73 5.08 -14.17
C LEU A 36 -5.97 5.90 -13.12
N LYS A 37 -6.08 5.46 -11.87
CA LYS A 37 -5.32 6.04 -10.76
C LYS A 37 -3.93 5.40 -10.71
N PRO A 38 -2.83 6.18 -10.75
CA PRO A 38 -1.47 5.63 -10.73
C PRO A 38 -1.11 4.82 -9.47
N ALA A 39 -1.85 5.01 -8.37
CA ALA A 39 -1.56 4.36 -7.08
C ALA A 39 -1.92 2.87 -7.06
N ASP A 40 -3.02 2.48 -7.72
CA ASP A 40 -3.63 1.15 -7.61
C ASP A 40 -4.12 0.58 -8.96
N GLY A 41 -4.24 1.41 -10.00
CA GLY A 41 -4.77 1.01 -11.31
C GLY A 41 -6.29 1.11 -11.42
N ASP A 42 -6.98 1.57 -10.37
CA ASP A 42 -8.43 1.66 -10.38
C ASP A 42 -8.93 2.84 -11.24
N PRO A 43 -10.10 2.74 -11.90
CA PRO A 43 -10.66 3.84 -12.68
C PRO A 43 -10.99 5.07 -11.82
N ILE A 44 -10.32 6.20 -12.10
CA ILE A 44 -10.54 7.47 -11.40
C ILE A 44 -11.79 8.20 -11.89
N ILE A 45 -12.26 7.88 -13.10
CA ILE A 45 -13.42 8.49 -13.77
C ILE A 45 -14.77 7.88 -13.34
N SER A 46 -14.76 7.02 -12.31
CA SER A 46 -15.97 6.38 -11.82
C SER A 46 -17.06 7.40 -11.44
N PRO A 47 -18.32 7.23 -11.90
CA PRO A 47 -19.42 8.13 -11.56
C PRO A 47 -19.59 8.33 -10.05
N SER A 48 -20.06 9.50 -9.64
CA SER A 48 -20.22 9.83 -8.22
C SER A 48 -21.48 10.65 -7.94
N LYS A 49 -21.88 10.72 -6.66
CA LYS A 49 -23.04 11.49 -6.17
C LYS A 49 -24.30 11.15 -6.99
N ASP A 50 -24.91 12.14 -7.63
CA ASP A 50 -26.20 12.05 -8.30
C ASP A 50 -26.18 11.08 -9.50
N MET A 51 -25.04 10.96 -10.18
CA MET A 51 -24.88 10.01 -11.30
C MET A 51 -25.13 8.57 -10.83
N VAL A 52 -24.52 8.22 -9.68
CA VAL A 52 -24.70 6.90 -9.05
C VAL A 52 -26.13 6.71 -8.58
N LEU A 53 -26.74 7.74 -8.00
CA LEU A 53 -28.12 7.68 -7.52
C LEU A 53 -29.10 7.38 -8.66
N GLY A 54 -28.91 7.99 -9.84
CA GLY A 54 -29.75 7.76 -11.01
C GLY A 54 -29.59 6.36 -11.61
N VAL A 55 -28.35 5.87 -11.71
CA VAL A 55 -28.09 4.49 -12.18
C VAL A 55 -28.61 3.45 -11.19
N TYR A 56 -28.43 3.70 -9.89
CA TYR A 56 -29.00 2.85 -8.85
C TYR A 56 -30.53 2.81 -8.93
N TYR A 57 -31.17 3.97 -9.14
CA TYR A 57 -32.61 4.04 -9.36
C TYR A 57 -33.04 3.22 -10.57
N LEU A 58 -32.31 3.30 -11.69
CA LEU A 58 -32.61 2.52 -12.90
C LEU A 58 -32.50 1.01 -12.69
N THR A 59 -31.50 0.56 -11.94
CA THR A 59 -31.16 -0.88 -11.83
C THR A 59 -31.75 -1.57 -10.61
N LYS A 60 -32.31 -0.80 -9.66
CA LYS A 60 -33.06 -1.31 -8.52
C LYS A 60 -34.36 -2.00 -8.96
N GLU A 61 -34.71 -3.05 -8.22
CA GLU A 61 -36.06 -3.62 -8.23
C GLU A 61 -36.92 -2.98 -7.15
N ASP A 62 -38.17 -2.70 -7.47
CA ASP A 62 -39.15 -2.16 -6.53
C ASP A 62 -40.31 -3.15 -6.38
N ASP A 63 -40.34 -3.84 -5.24
CA ASP A 63 -41.43 -4.75 -4.85
C ASP A 63 -42.50 -4.07 -4.01
N SER A 64 -42.38 -2.75 -3.77
CA SER A 64 -43.29 -2.03 -2.88
C SER A 64 -44.71 -1.87 -3.46
N ARG A 65 -44.85 -1.96 -4.79
CA ARG A 65 -46.11 -1.83 -5.50
C ARG A 65 -46.12 -2.66 -6.78
N PRO A 66 -47.31 -3.11 -7.24
CA PRO A 66 -47.42 -3.72 -8.57
C PRO A 66 -47.13 -2.68 -9.65
N HIS A 67 -46.28 -3.03 -10.61
CA HIS A 67 -45.92 -2.15 -11.73
C HIS A 67 -46.76 -2.45 -12.97
N LYS A 68 -46.99 -1.42 -13.79
CA LYS A 68 -47.78 -1.56 -15.01
C LYS A 68 -47.03 -2.45 -16.01
N GLY A 69 -47.69 -3.51 -16.47
CA GLY A 69 -47.14 -4.38 -17.52
C GLY A 69 -46.17 -5.46 -17.02
N GLU A 70 -46.23 -5.79 -15.73
CA GLU A 70 -45.42 -6.83 -15.10
C GLU A 70 -45.59 -8.22 -15.75
N GLY A 71 -44.49 -8.94 -15.92
CA GLY A 71 -44.46 -10.30 -16.47
C GLY A 71 -44.60 -10.40 -18.00
N ARG A 72 -44.62 -9.26 -18.72
CA ARG A 72 -44.60 -9.24 -20.19
C ARG A 72 -43.26 -9.75 -20.73
N ALA A 73 -43.33 -10.48 -21.82
CA ALA A 73 -42.17 -10.92 -22.58
C ALA A 73 -41.98 -10.04 -23.80
N PHE A 74 -40.73 -9.66 -24.08
CA PHE A 74 -40.31 -8.83 -25.20
C PHE A 74 -39.25 -9.56 -26.01
N ALA A 75 -39.21 -9.28 -27.31
CA ALA A 75 -38.27 -9.92 -28.23
C ALA A 75 -36.90 -9.23 -28.25
N ASP A 76 -36.87 -7.90 -28.14
CA ASP A 76 -35.65 -7.10 -28.23
C ASP A 76 -35.70 -5.83 -27.35
N ILE A 77 -34.57 -5.13 -27.26
CA ILE A 77 -34.41 -3.90 -26.47
C ILE A 77 -35.27 -2.76 -27.04
N ASP A 78 -35.43 -2.70 -28.36
CA ASP A 78 -36.15 -1.61 -29.03
C ASP A 78 -37.67 -1.68 -28.73
N GLU A 79 -38.23 -2.89 -28.61
CA GLU A 79 -39.62 -3.13 -28.22
C GLU A 79 -39.89 -2.69 -26.77
N VAL A 80 -38.94 -2.94 -25.87
CA VAL A 80 -39.01 -2.49 -24.47
C VAL A 80 -38.99 -0.96 -24.39
N GLU A 81 -38.09 -0.31 -25.13
CA GLU A 81 -37.99 1.15 -25.17
C GLU A 81 -39.26 1.79 -25.75
N LEU A 82 -39.81 1.21 -26.83
CA LEU A 82 -41.09 1.65 -27.39
C LEU A 82 -42.22 1.52 -26.37
N ALA A 83 -42.30 0.39 -25.66
CA ALA A 83 -43.31 0.18 -24.63
C ALA A 83 -43.17 1.17 -23.46
N TYR A 84 -41.93 1.51 -23.07
CA TYR A 84 -41.65 2.52 -22.06
C TYR A 84 -42.06 3.93 -22.52
N ASN A 85 -41.72 4.30 -23.76
CA ASN A 85 -42.09 5.60 -24.36
C ASN A 85 -43.61 5.75 -24.52
N LEU A 86 -44.32 4.67 -24.83
CA LEU A 86 -45.79 4.61 -24.87
C LEU A 86 -46.43 4.52 -23.48
N SER A 87 -45.63 4.60 -22.40
CA SER A 87 -46.09 4.50 -21.01
C SER A 87 -46.88 3.21 -20.73
N MET A 88 -46.58 2.12 -21.44
CA MET A 88 -47.18 0.81 -21.21
C MET A 88 -46.48 0.04 -20.08
N VAL A 89 -45.21 0.35 -19.84
CA VAL A 89 -44.39 -0.18 -18.75
C VAL A 89 -43.68 0.96 -18.01
N GLU A 90 -43.32 0.73 -16.75
CA GLU A 90 -42.53 1.63 -15.90
C GLU A 90 -41.07 1.14 -15.74
N VAL A 91 -40.18 2.00 -15.24
CA VAL A 91 -38.74 1.71 -15.06
C VAL A 91 -38.50 0.43 -14.24
N HIS A 92 -39.24 0.22 -13.15
CA HIS A 92 -39.05 -0.93 -12.25
C HIS A 92 -39.92 -2.15 -12.62
N THR A 93 -40.61 -2.12 -13.77
CA THR A 93 -41.45 -3.23 -14.21
C THR A 93 -40.59 -4.45 -14.51
N ARG A 94 -40.93 -5.60 -13.90
CA ARG A 94 -40.31 -6.90 -14.21
C ARG A 94 -40.81 -7.42 -15.54
N ILE A 95 -39.87 -7.77 -16.41
CA ILE A 95 -40.11 -8.21 -17.78
C ILE A 95 -39.21 -9.40 -18.12
N LYS A 96 -39.62 -10.18 -19.13
CA LYS A 96 -38.81 -11.24 -19.72
C LYS A 96 -38.26 -10.75 -21.05
N LEU A 97 -36.95 -10.85 -21.26
CA LEU A 97 -36.31 -10.38 -22.48
C LEU A 97 -35.34 -11.44 -23.01
N VAL A 98 -35.39 -11.69 -24.31
CA VAL A 98 -34.37 -12.50 -24.99
C VAL A 98 -33.18 -11.57 -25.29
N VAL A 99 -32.02 -11.86 -24.71
CA VAL A 99 -30.80 -11.07 -24.94
C VAL A 99 -29.60 -11.96 -25.19
N LYS A 100 -28.63 -11.37 -25.89
CA LYS A 100 -27.26 -11.86 -25.90
C LYS A 100 -26.55 -11.35 -24.65
N THR A 101 -25.93 -12.24 -23.90
CA THR A 101 -25.27 -11.91 -22.64
C THR A 101 -23.85 -12.48 -22.58
N TRP A 102 -22.95 -11.67 -22.04
CA TRP A 102 -21.60 -12.04 -21.65
C TRP A 102 -21.50 -12.47 -20.18
N TYR A 103 -22.61 -12.56 -19.46
CA TYR A 103 -22.63 -12.91 -18.03
C TYR A 103 -23.49 -14.15 -17.73
N ASP A 104 -23.02 -14.96 -16.79
CA ASP A 104 -23.75 -16.09 -16.21
C ASP A 104 -24.79 -15.62 -15.15
N ASP A 105 -25.37 -16.56 -14.39
CA ASP A 105 -26.33 -16.24 -13.31
C ASP A 105 -25.66 -15.73 -12.03
N GLU A 106 -24.35 -15.94 -11.88
CA GLU A 106 -23.54 -15.47 -10.75
C GLU A 106 -22.88 -14.10 -11.03
N ASN A 107 -23.13 -13.53 -12.22
CA ASN A 107 -22.54 -12.30 -12.75
C ASN A 107 -21.05 -12.43 -13.11
N ASN A 108 -20.56 -13.64 -13.35
CA ASN A 108 -19.23 -13.85 -13.91
C ASN A 108 -19.27 -13.75 -15.43
N ARG A 109 -18.19 -13.20 -16.00
CA ARG A 109 -18.04 -13.07 -17.45
C ARG A 109 -17.86 -14.44 -18.10
N LEU A 110 -18.72 -14.76 -19.06
CA LEU A 110 -18.67 -15.95 -19.91
C LEU A 110 -17.58 -15.81 -20.98
N PRO A 111 -16.93 -16.93 -21.37
CA PRO A 111 -15.92 -16.91 -22.44
C PRO A 111 -16.53 -16.66 -23.83
N ASN A 112 -17.81 -17.01 -24.03
CA ASN A 112 -18.53 -16.82 -25.28
C ASN A 112 -19.92 -16.24 -24.99
N VAL A 113 -20.43 -15.44 -25.92
CA VAL A 113 -21.78 -14.89 -25.84
C VAL A 113 -22.84 -15.98 -25.92
N GLU A 114 -23.83 -15.92 -25.05
CA GLU A 114 -24.98 -16.82 -25.03
C GLU A 114 -26.27 -16.03 -25.26
N GLU A 115 -27.21 -16.58 -26.03
CA GLU A 115 -28.55 -16.02 -26.20
C GLU A 115 -29.52 -16.74 -25.26
N ARG A 116 -30.06 -16.02 -24.27
CA ARG A 116 -30.94 -16.60 -23.27
C ARG A 116 -32.11 -15.67 -22.92
N LEU A 117 -33.21 -16.27 -22.47
CA LEU A 117 -34.35 -15.55 -21.92
C LEU A 117 -34.04 -15.20 -20.46
N ILE A 118 -33.90 -13.91 -20.15
CA ILE A 118 -33.60 -13.42 -18.80
C ILE A 118 -34.81 -12.73 -18.18
N ASP A 119 -34.96 -12.87 -16.86
CA ASP A 119 -35.84 -12.03 -16.04
C ASP A 119 -35.07 -10.74 -15.68
N THR A 120 -35.60 -9.59 -16.07
CA THR A 120 -34.95 -8.28 -15.87
C THR A 120 -35.96 -7.16 -15.62
N THR A 121 -35.50 -5.93 -15.47
CA THR A 121 -36.34 -4.72 -15.38
C THR A 121 -36.16 -3.82 -16.59
N VAL A 122 -37.19 -3.04 -16.92
CA VAL A 122 -37.13 -2.03 -18.00
C VAL A 122 -35.95 -1.07 -17.80
N GLY A 123 -35.68 -0.65 -16.57
CA GLY A 123 -34.57 0.24 -16.24
C GLY A 123 -33.20 -0.38 -16.51
N ARG A 124 -33.01 -1.68 -16.22
CA ARG A 124 -31.78 -2.41 -16.60
C ARG A 124 -31.63 -2.51 -18.11
N VAL A 125 -32.71 -2.72 -18.85
CA VAL A 125 -32.68 -2.74 -20.33
C VAL A 125 -32.25 -1.38 -20.89
N ILE A 126 -32.85 -0.30 -20.40
CA ILE A 126 -32.48 1.07 -20.79
C ILE A 126 -31.01 1.37 -20.46
N PHE A 127 -30.52 0.91 -19.31
CA PHE A 127 -29.12 1.05 -18.94
C PHE A 127 -28.19 0.23 -19.86
N ASN A 128 -28.55 -1.00 -20.21
CA ASN A 128 -27.70 -1.82 -21.09
C ASN A 128 -27.58 -1.27 -22.51
N ARG A 129 -28.56 -0.50 -22.99
CA ARG A 129 -28.51 0.13 -24.32
C ARG A 129 -27.34 1.10 -24.49
N ILE A 130 -26.87 1.74 -23.42
CA ILE A 130 -25.73 2.65 -23.48
C ILE A 130 -24.38 1.92 -23.43
N LEU A 131 -24.37 0.66 -22.99
CA LEU A 131 -23.18 -0.18 -22.92
C LEU A 131 -22.82 -0.75 -24.30
N PRO A 132 -21.54 -0.98 -24.56
CA PRO A 132 -21.08 -1.63 -25.79
C PRO A 132 -21.48 -3.12 -25.79
N GLU A 133 -21.60 -3.73 -26.98
CA GLU A 133 -22.11 -5.10 -27.14
C GLU A 133 -21.27 -6.14 -26.38
N GLU A 134 -19.98 -5.86 -26.17
CA GLU A 134 -19.00 -6.69 -25.46
C GLU A 134 -19.22 -6.75 -23.94
N VAL A 135 -20.09 -5.89 -23.39
CA VAL A 135 -20.36 -5.76 -21.95
C VAL A 135 -21.87 -5.90 -21.64
N GLN A 136 -22.68 -6.28 -22.63
CA GLN A 136 -24.10 -6.59 -22.42
C GLN A 136 -24.26 -8.07 -22.00
N PHE A 137 -25.13 -8.46 -21.07
CA PHE A 137 -26.21 -7.72 -20.44
C PHE A 137 -26.02 -7.70 -18.92
N VAL A 138 -25.77 -6.53 -18.34
CA VAL A 138 -25.65 -6.30 -16.89
C VAL A 138 -27.03 -6.39 -16.24
N ASN A 139 -27.27 -7.46 -15.46
CA ASN A 139 -28.59 -7.74 -14.88
C ASN A 139 -28.66 -7.60 -13.34
N TRP A 140 -27.66 -7.02 -12.68
CA TRP A 140 -27.67 -6.82 -11.24
C TRP A 140 -27.88 -5.34 -10.86
N LYS A 141 -28.09 -5.08 -9.58
CA LYS A 141 -28.22 -3.73 -9.04
C LYS A 141 -26.84 -3.06 -9.01
N LEU A 142 -26.72 -1.88 -9.61
CA LEU A 142 -25.48 -1.12 -9.64
C LEU A 142 -25.49 -0.04 -8.54
N ASP A 143 -24.66 -0.24 -7.52
CA ASP A 143 -24.29 0.80 -6.57
C ASP A 143 -22.95 1.46 -7.00
N LYS A 144 -22.40 2.33 -6.14
CA LYS A 144 -21.12 2.98 -6.41
C LYS A 144 -19.97 1.99 -6.66
N GLY A 145 -19.96 0.86 -5.95
CA GLY A 145 -18.93 -0.18 -6.11
C GLY A 145 -19.10 -0.90 -7.43
N GLY A 146 -20.30 -1.39 -7.71
CA GLY A 146 -20.63 -2.07 -8.96
C GLY A 146 -20.41 -1.20 -10.20
N LEU A 147 -20.66 0.11 -10.11
CA LEU A 147 -20.34 1.05 -11.20
C LEU A 147 -18.83 1.21 -11.41
N LYS A 148 -18.04 1.25 -10.34
CA LYS A 148 -16.58 1.31 -10.45
C LYS A 148 -16.04 0.04 -11.11
N ASP A 149 -16.53 -1.12 -10.69
CA ASP A 149 -16.11 -2.42 -11.23
C ASP A 149 -16.52 -2.56 -12.70
N LEU A 150 -17.73 -2.09 -13.07
CA LEU A 150 -18.17 -2.05 -14.46
C LEU A 150 -17.29 -1.15 -15.34
N VAL A 151 -16.87 0.03 -14.85
CA VAL A 151 -15.96 0.90 -15.59
C VAL A 151 -14.56 0.28 -15.72
N ALA A 152 -14.11 -0.47 -14.72
CA ALA A 152 -12.84 -1.22 -14.81
C ALA A 152 -12.91 -2.29 -15.89
N GLU A 153 -13.99 -3.08 -15.92
CA GLU A 153 -14.22 -4.09 -16.96
C GLU A 153 -14.35 -3.46 -18.36
N LEU A 154 -15.04 -2.32 -18.47
CA LEU A 154 -15.13 -1.56 -19.73
C LEU A 154 -13.74 -1.15 -20.23
N TYR A 155 -12.86 -0.71 -19.33
CA TYR A 155 -11.49 -0.33 -19.70
C TYR A 155 -10.67 -1.53 -20.20
N GLU A 156 -10.81 -2.69 -19.55
CA GLU A 156 -10.12 -3.92 -19.96
C GLU A 156 -10.59 -4.43 -21.33
N VAL A 157 -11.91 -4.39 -21.58
CA VAL A 157 -12.52 -5.03 -22.75
C VAL A 157 -12.61 -4.08 -23.95
N ALA A 158 -13.10 -2.87 -23.75
CA ALA A 158 -13.32 -1.89 -24.81
C ALA A 158 -12.10 -0.96 -25.03
N GLY A 159 -11.13 -0.99 -24.12
CA GLY A 159 -9.88 -0.24 -24.22
C GLY A 159 -10.01 1.25 -23.89
N GLU A 160 -8.88 1.94 -23.98
CA GLU A 160 -8.71 3.36 -23.63
C GLU A 160 -9.55 4.30 -24.54
N GLU A 161 -9.79 3.94 -25.79
CA GLU A 161 -10.46 4.81 -26.77
C GLU A 161 -11.98 4.88 -26.58
N ASN A 162 -12.63 3.75 -26.29
CA ASN A 162 -14.10 3.67 -26.18
C ASN A 162 -14.62 3.96 -24.76
N THR A 163 -13.81 3.73 -23.73
CA THR A 163 -14.21 3.89 -22.32
C THR A 163 -14.70 5.30 -21.98
N PRO A 164 -14.06 6.40 -22.42
CA PRO A 164 -14.51 7.76 -22.15
C PRO A 164 -15.94 8.04 -22.65
N ASP A 165 -16.25 7.60 -23.87
CA ASP A 165 -17.55 7.83 -24.49
C ASP A 165 -18.67 7.10 -23.75
N VAL A 166 -18.41 5.87 -23.32
CA VAL A 166 -19.37 5.09 -22.52
C VAL A 166 -19.54 5.72 -21.12
N ALA A 167 -18.46 6.19 -20.49
CA ALA A 167 -18.52 6.86 -19.20
C ALA A 167 -19.36 8.16 -19.26
N ASP A 168 -19.26 8.93 -20.35
CA ASP A 168 -20.09 10.11 -20.57
C ASP A 168 -21.57 9.75 -20.75
N ARG A 169 -21.89 8.65 -21.45
CA ARG A 169 -23.27 8.15 -21.55
C ARG A 169 -23.82 7.71 -20.20
N ILE A 170 -23.00 7.05 -19.36
CA ILE A 170 -23.37 6.67 -17.99
C ILE A 170 -23.65 7.92 -17.13
N LYS A 171 -22.84 8.97 -17.28
CA LYS A 171 -23.06 10.26 -16.61
C LYS A 171 -24.39 10.87 -17.03
N ASP A 172 -24.68 10.94 -18.33
CA ASP A 172 -25.89 11.57 -18.87
C ASP A 172 -27.16 10.82 -18.47
N ILE A 173 -27.15 9.49 -18.53
CA ILE A 173 -28.29 8.67 -18.09
C ILE A 173 -28.48 8.77 -16.58
N GLY A 174 -27.39 8.80 -15.82
CA GLY A 174 -27.39 8.98 -14.37
C GLY A 174 -28.08 10.28 -13.98
N PHE A 175 -27.68 11.42 -14.57
CA PHE A 175 -28.34 12.70 -14.29
C PHE A 175 -29.81 12.74 -14.71
N THR A 176 -30.14 12.16 -15.88
CA THR A 176 -31.51 12.12 -16.39
C THR A 176 -32.43 11.38 -15.42
N TYR A 177 -32.04 10.19 -14.98
CA TYR A 177 -32.87 9.37 -14.11
C TYR A 177 -32.78 9.75 -12.63
N ALA A 178 -31.70 10.40 -12.19
CA ALA A 178 -31.66 11.07 -10.88
C ALA A 178 -32.68 12.21 -10.81
N THR A 179 -32.83 12.98 -11.91
CA THR A 179 -33.84 14.04 -11.98
C THR A 179 -35.26 13.47 -12.02
N ARG A 180 -35.49 12.40 -12.79
CA ARG A 180 -36.81 11.76 -12.92
C ARG A 180 -37.26 11.00 -11.68
N SER A 181 -36.33 10.46 -10.89
CA SER A 181 -36.67 9.72 -9.67
C SER A 181 -37.37 10.59 -8.65
N GLY A 182 -37.13 11.92 -8.68
CA GLY A 182 -37.74 12.86 -7.75
C GLY A 182 -37.32 12.64 -6.30
N TYR A 183 -36.17 11.99 -6.06
CA TYR A 183 -35.66 11.79 -4.72
C TYR A 183 -35.44 13.12 -4.02
N SER A 184 -36.00 13.23 -2.82
CA SER A 184 -35.93 14.42 -1.99
C SER A 184 -35.62 14.02 -0.54
N ILE A 185 -35.22 14.98 0.26
CA ILE A 185 -35.06 14.79 1.70
C ILE A 185 -36.03 15.72 2.44
N ALA A 186 -36.92 15.12 3.21
CA ALA A 186 -37.84 15.82 4.08
C ALA A 186 -37.63 15.40 5.53
N VAL A 187 -38.11 16.24 6.45
CA VAL A 187 -38.15 15.86 7.87
C VAL A 187 -38.95 14.57 8.03
N SER A 188 -40.06 14.36 7.30
CA SER A 188 -40.85 13.11 7.35
C SER A 188 -40.05 11.84 7.07
N ASP A 189 -38.96 11.91 6.32
CA ASP A 189 -38.18 10.74 5.92
C ASP A 189 -37.30 10.23 7.08
N ILE A 190 -37.04 11.07 8.08
CA ILE A 190 -36.21 10.76 9.25
C ILE A 190 -37.09 10.14 10.35
N ALA A 191 -37.23 8.81 10.35
CA ALA A 191 -38.01 8.08 11.35
C ALA A 191 -37.16 7.75 12.59
N VAL A 192 -37.59 8.18 13.77
CA VAL A 192 -36.97 7.82 15.06
C VAL A 192 -37.54 6.48 15.52
N PRO A 193 -36.71 5.47 15.80
CA PRO A 193 -37.22 4.17 16.23
C PRO A 193 -37.86 4.26 17.61
N PRO A 194 -39.06 3.69 17.83
CA PRO A 194 -39.73 3.70 19.13
C PRO A 194 -38.92 2.96 20.21
N GLU A 195 -38.17 1.92 19.82
CA GLU A 195 -37.27 1.14 20.67
C GLU A 195 -36.16 1.99 21.33
N LYS A 196 -35.87 3.20 20.81
CA LYS A 196 -34.83 4.09 21.35
C LYS A 196 -35.06 4.39 22.84
N ALA A 197 -36.31 4.67 23.25
CA ALA A 197 -36.61 5.02 24.62
C ALA A 197 -36.29 3.87 25.59
N ASP A 198 -36.60 2.64 25.19
CA ASP A 198 -36.34 1.44 25.98
C ASP A 198 -34.83 1.19 26.10
N ILE A 199 -34.09 1.28 24.99
CA ILE A 199 -32.63 1.14 24.95
C ILE A 199 -31.96 2.16 25.88
N LEU A 200 -32.39 3.43 25.84
CA LEU A 200 -31.86 4.48 26.71
C LEU A 200 -32.20 4.23 28.18
N SER A 201 -33.41 3.76 28.49
CA SER A 201 -33.81 3.45 29.87
C SER A 201 -32.96 2.33 30.48
N LYS A 202 -32.63 1.31 29.67
CA LYS A 202 -31.76 0.21 30.07
C LYS A 202 -30.34 0.71 30.37
N ALA A 203 -29.78 1.53 29.47
CA ALA A 203 -28.46 2.12 29.65
C ALA A 203 -28.37 2.99 30.93
N LEU A 204 -29.40 3.79 31.19
CA LEU A 204 -29.48 4.62 32.41
C LEU A 204 -29.53 3.76 33.69
N SER A 205 -30.21 2.61 33.66
CA SER A 205 -30.25 1.68 34.80
C SER A 205 -28.90 0.99 35.04
N GLU A 206 -28.20 0.63 33.97
CA GLU A 206 -26.83 0.09 34.04
C GLU A 206 -25.86 1.15 34.63
N GLU A 207 -25.93 2.39 34.15
CA GLU A 207 -25.12 3.52 34.65
C GLU A 207 -25.39 3.83 36.13
N GLU A 208 -26.66 3.78 36.57
CA GLU A 208 -27.01 3.99 37.98
C GLU A 208 -26.40 2.92 38.88
N THR A 209 -26.35 1.67 38.39
CA THR A 209 -25.72 0.55 39.11
C THR A 209 -24.22 0.78 39.27
N VAL A 210 -23.52 1.18 38.20
CA VAL A 210 -22.10 1.55 38.24
C VAL A 210 -21.86 2.71 39.21
N THR A 211 -22.71 3.74 39.17
CA THR A 211 -22.63 4.89 40.07
C THR A 211 -22.85 4.49 41.54
N ARG A 212 -23.77 3.55 41.79
CA ARG A 212 -24.03 3.00 43.13
C ARG A 212 -22.83 2.22 43.66
N ASP A 213 -22.21 1.41 42.83
CA ASP A 213 -21.02 0.62 43.20
C ASP A 213 -19.82 1.53 43.49
N PHE A 214 -19.63 2.58 42.69
CA PHE A 214 -18.64 3.63 42.97
C PHE A 214 -18.91 4.32 44.31
N ARG A 215 -20.15 4.73 44.60
CA ARG A 215 -20.52 5.33 45.90
C ARG A 215 -20.31 4.39 47.10
N ARG A 216 -20.37 3.07 46.87
CA ARG A 216 -20.08 2.05 47.89
C ARG A 216 -18.58 1.77 48.05
N GLY A 217 -17.72 2.41 47.25
CA GLY A 217 -16.28 2.20 47.26
C GLY A 217 -15.84 0.88 46.60
N LEU A 218 -16.68 0.28 45.75
CA LEU A 218 -16.37 -0.95 45.03
C LEU A 218 -15.60 -0.71 43.73
N LEU A 219 -15.61 0.53 43.23
CA LEU A 219 -14.95 0.95 41.99
C LEU A 219 -14.09 2.18 42.26
N THR A 220 -12.99 2.29 41.54
CA THR A 220 -12.22 3.52 41.41
C THR A 220 -12.89 4.48 40.42
N GLU A 221 -12.49 5.75 40.42
CA GLU A 221 -13.02 6.76 39.48
C GLU A 221 -12.69 6.41 38.02
N GLN A 222 -11.50 5.85 37.78
CA GLN A 222 -11.10 5.42 36.45
C GLN A 222 -11.98 4.26 35.95
N GLU A 223 -12.17 3.22 36.78
CA GLU A 223 -13.04 2.08 36.44
C GLU A 223 -14.49 2.50 36.25
N GLN A 224 -14.97 3.49 37.02
CA GLN A 224 -16.30 4.06 36.83
C GLN A 224 -16.42 4.69 35.43
N ASN A 225 -15.47 5.55 35.06
CA ASN A 225 -15.49 6.23 33.76
C ASN A 225 -15.41 5.23 32.60
N GLU A 226 -14.51 4.26 32.66
CA GLU A 226 -14.37 3.21 31.64
C GLU A 226 -15.67 2.42 31.46
N ARG A 227 -16.29 1.97 32.55
CA ARG A 227 -17.58 1.24 32.48
C ARG A 227 -18.71 2.10 31.91
N VAL A 228 -18.78 3.38 32.29
CA VAL A 228 -19.80 4.32 31.77
C VAL A 228 -19.61 4.53 30.27
N ILE A 229 -18.37 4.72 29.81
CA ILE A 229 -18.03 4.84 28.39
C ILE A 229 -18.46 3.58 27.63
N ASP A 230 -18.14 2.38 28.13
CA ASP A 230 -18.49 1.12 27.49
C ASP A 230 -20.01 0.91 27.39
N ILE A 231 -20.78 1.28 28.42
CA ILE A 231 -22.25 1.24 28.40
C ILE A 231 -22.76 2.13 27.27
N TRP A 232 -22.31 3.38 27.19
CA TRP A 232 -22.81 4.34 26.22
C TRP A 232 -22.33 4.08 24.79
N GLN A 233 -21.15 3.49 24.61
CA GLN A 233 -20.65 3.04 23.31
C GLN A 233 -21.50 1.88 22.77
N ARG A 234 -21.79 0.87 23.61
CA ARG A 234 -22.73 -0.22 23.25
C ARG A 234 -24.11 0.32 22.92
N THR A 235 -24.64 1.21 23.76
CA THR A 235 -25.95 1.85 23.57
C THR A 235 -26.03 2.61 22.24
N THR A 236 -24.98 3.35 21.88
CA THR A 236 -24.93 4.08 20.60
C THR A 236 -25.01 3.12 19.40
N ASN A 237 -24.32 1.99 19.47
CA ASN A 237 -24.37 0.96 18.42
C ASN A 237 -25.75 0.29 18.35
N ASP A 238 -26.36 -0.03 19.49
CA ASP A 238 -27.69 -0.64 19.56
C ASP A 238 -28.76 0.30 18.97
N VAL A 239 -28.70 1.59 19.30
CA VAL A 239 -29.58 2.61 18.71
C VAL A 239 -29.34 2.74 17.20
N ALA A 240 -28.09 2.72 16.74
CA ALA A 240 -27.78 2.77 15.32
C ALA A 240 -28.37 1.58 14.55
N GLN A 241 -28.30 0.37 15.12
CA GLN A 241 -28.93 -0.83 14.55
C GLN A 241 -30.47 -0.73 14.55
N ALA A 242 -31.06 -0.19 15.63
CA ALA A 242 -32.50 0.04 15.70
C ALA A 242 -32.98 1.01 14.60
N VAL A 243 -32.25 2.11 14.37
CA VAL A 243 -32.52 3.06 13.27
C VAL A 243 -32.46 2.33 11.92
N ARG A 244 -31.44 1.51 11.68
CA ARG A 244 -31.29 0.77 10.42
C ARG A 244 -32.44 -0.21 10.16
N ARG A 245 -32.94 -0.89 11.20
CA ARG A 245 -34.07 -1.84 11.09
C ARG A 245 -35.41 -1.15 10.90
N HIS A 246 -35.59 0.04 11.48
CA HIS A 246 -36.86 0.79 11.42
C HIS A 246 -37.01 1.63 10.13
N MET A 247 -35.92 1.83 9.39
CA MET A 247 -35.93 2.61 8.16
C MET A 247 -36.63 1.84 7.03
N ASP A 248 -37.47 2.55 6.26
CA ASP A 248 -38.07 1.99 5.04
C ASP A 248 -36.96 1.68 4.01
N PRO A 249 -36.75 0.41 3.61
CA PRO A 249 -35.76 0.04 2.61
C PRO A 249 -35.98 0.69 1.23
N HIS A 250 -37.22 1.08 0.92
CA HIS A 250 -37.59 1.73 -0.33
C HIS A 250 -37.61 3.26 -0.23
N GLY A 251 -37.45 3.82 0.97
CA GLY A 251 -37.46 5.25 1.22
C GLY A 251 -36.28 6.01 0.60
N ASN A 252 -36.41 7.33 0.52
CA ASN A 252 -35.42 8.23 -0.09
C ASN A 252 -34.05 8.14 0.61
N LEU A 253 -34.03 8.24 1.94
CA LEU A 253 -32.82 8.16 2.76
C LEU A 253 -32.11 6.81 2.64
N ALA A 254 -32.86 5.72 2.68
CA ALA A 254 -32.31 4.38 2.51
C ALA A 254 -31.68 4.21 1.12
N THR A 255 -32.33 4.73 0.07
CA THR A 255 -31.80 4.70 -1.30
C THR A 255 -30.52 5.52 -1.44
N MET A 256 -30.47 6.72 -0.85
CA MET A 256 -29.26 7.56 -0.83
C MET A 256 -28.09 6.92 -0.08
N ALA A 257 -28.36 6.14 0.96
CA ALA A 257 -27.34 5.39 1.71
C ALA A 257 -26.89 4.13 0.98
N ASN A 258 -27.85 3.31 0.51
CA ASN A 258 -27.59 2.02 -0.13
C ASN A 258 -26.97 2.14 -1.52
N SER A 259 -27.21 3.24 -2.23
CA SER A 259 -26.55 3.52 -3.51
C SER A 259 -25.07 3.88 -3.37
N GLY A 260 -24.62 4.27 -2.16
CA GLY A 260 -23.28 4.82 -1.95
C GLY A 260 -23.06 6.21 -2.55
N ALA A 261 -24.14 6.89 -2.99
CA ALA A 261 -24.08 8.25 -3.53
C ALA A 261 -23.69 9.28 -2.46
N THR A 262 -24.05 9.03 -1.20
CA THR A 262 -23.77 9.93 -0.06
C THR A 262 -22.42 9.63 0.60
N LYS A 263 -21.74 10.68 1.08
CA LYS A 263 -20.56 10.53 1.93
C LYS A 263 -20.99 10.04 3.33
N GLY A 264 -20.51 8.86 3.76
CA GLY A 264 -20.68 8.35 5.12
C GLY A 264 -21.79 7.31 5.33
N GLY A 265 -22.57 6.96 4.29
CA GLY A 265 -23.56 5.88 4.33
C GLY A 265 -24.56 6.01 5.48
N PHE A 266 -24.69 4.96 6.30
CA PHE A 266 -25.64 4.91 7.41
C PHE A 266 -25.22 5.71 8.66
N GLY A 267 -23.94 6.05 8.82
CA GLY A 267 -23.44 6.74 10.01
C GLY A 267 -24.12 8.10 10.26
N PRO A 268 -24.15 9.01 9.27
CA PRO A 268 -24.87 10.27 9.38
C PRO A 268 -26.37 10.09 9.66
N ILE A 269 -27.01 9.07 9.09
CA ILE A 269 -28.44 8.82 9.31
C ILE A 269 -28.71 8.41 10.76
N SER A 270 -27.82 7.62 11.37
CA SER A 270 -27.90 7.31 12.79
C SER A 270 -27.80 8.56 13.67
N GLN A 271 -27.03 9.57 13.29
CA GLN A 271 -26.97 10.84 14.02
C GLN A 271 -28.22 11.71 13.83
N LEU A 272 -28.88 11.62 12.67
CA LEU A 272 -30.12 12.34 12.38
C LEU A 272 -31.32 11.77 13.18
N ALA A 273 -31.45 10.44 13.26
CA ALA A 273 -32.63 9.77 13.80
C ALA A 273 -32.41 9.01 15.12
N GLY A 274 -31.17 8.59 15.41
CA GLY A 274 -30.84 7.77 16.57
C GLY A 274 -30.43 8.62 17.76
N MET A 275 -29.13 8.74 17.96
CA MET A 275 -28.50 9.61 18.96
C MET A 275 -27.13 10.04 18.45
N ARG A 276 -26.58 11.13 18.99
CA ARG A 276 -25.24 11.59 18.60
C ARG A 276 -24.12 10.82 19.32
N GLY A 277 -24.37 10.31 20.52
CA GLY A 277 -23.44 9.46 21.25
C GLY A 277 -22.39 10.21 22.07
N LEU A 278 -21.26 9.55 22.33
CA LEU A 278 -20.14 10.09 23.09
C LEU A 278 -19.30 11.07 22.26
N MET A 279 -18.68 12.04 22.95
CA MET A 279 -17.83 13.06 22.36
C MET A 279 -16.45 13.05 23.00
N ALA A 280 -15.42 13.33 22.21
CA ALA A 280 -14.07 13.55 22.71
C ALA A 280 -13.81 15.03 23.03
N ASP A 281 -13.05 15.26 24.11
CA ASP A 281 -12.52 16.57 24.45
C ASP A 281 -11.32 16.96 23.56
N PRO A 282 -10.77 18.19 23.70
CA PRO A 282 -9.59 18.60 22.93
C PRO A 282 -8.34 17.74 23.18
N SER A 283 -8.23 17.10 24.35
CA SER A 283 -7.12 16.19 24.68
C SER A 283 -7.28 14.79 24.05
N GLY A 284 -8.47 14.47 23.53
CA GLY A 284 -8.82 13.16 22.97
C GLY A 284 -9.46 12.21 23.98
N ARG A 285 -9.70 12.65 25.22
CA ARG A 285 -10.40 11.86 26.22
C ARG A 285 -11.90 11.87 25.93
N ILE A 286 -12.53 10.72 26.09
CA ILE A 286 -13.97 10.58 25.93
C ILE A 286 -14.65 11.24 27.13
N ILE A 287 -15.59 12.14 26.87
CA ILE A 287 -16.41 12.77 27.90
C ILE A 287 -17.48 11.74 28.31
N PRO A 288 -17.54 11.32 29.59
CA PRO A 288 -18.47 10.28 30.06
C PRO A 288 -19.94 10.75 30.12
N LEU A 289 -20.26 11.88 29.47
CA LEU A 289 -21.61 12.44 29.36
C LEU A 289 -22.04 12.39 27.88
N PRO A 290 -22.89 11.43 27.48
CA PRO A 290 -23.32 11.27 26.10
C PRO A 290 -24.35 12.31 25.67
N ILE A 291 -24.45 12.54 24.37
CA ILE A 291 -25.53 13.28 23.74
C ILE A 291 -26.62 12.27 23.33
N ARG A 292 -27.74 12.29 24.07
CA ARG A 292 -28.84 11.33 23.90
C ARG A 292 -29.82 11.76 22.81
N SER A 293 -29.91 13.06 22.59
CA SER A 293 -30.72 13.67 21.54
C SER A 293 -30.12 13.41 20.15
N ASN A 294 -30.94 13.54 19.11
CA ASN A 294 -30.52 13.53 17.71
C ASN A 294 -30.84 14.87 17.03
N PHE A 295 -30.40 15.06 15.78
CA PHE A 295 -30.62 16.33 15.08
C PHE A 295 -32.09 16.61 14.77
N ARG A 296 -32.93 15.57 14.63
CA ARG A 296 -34.38 15.74 14.41
C ARG A 296 -35.08 16.27 15.66
N GLU A 297 -34.74 15.74 16.83
CA GLU A 297 -35.28 16.14 18.14
C GLU A 297 -34.75 17.50 18.60
N GLY A 298 -33.55 17.86 18.14
CA GLY A 298 -32.82 19.05 18.55
C GLY A 298 -31.89 18.77 19.74
N LEU A 299 -30.86 19.60 19.89
CA LEU A 299 -29.87 19.46 20.97
C LEU A 299 -30.12 20.52 22.05
N THR A 300 -29.95 20.15 23.32
CA THR A 300 -29.92 21.12 24.41
C THR A 300 -28.66 21.99 24.32
N ALA A 301 -28.66 23.15 25.01
CA ALA A 301 -27.49 24.04 25.02
C ALA A 301 -26.21 23.35 25.52
N LEU A 302 -26.33 22.47 26.52
CA LEU A 302 -25.20 21.69 27.04
C LEU A 302 -24.70 20.64 26.05
N GLU A 303 -25.61 19.87 25.44
CA GLU A 303 -25.25 18.87 24.42
C GLU A 303 -24.60 19.51 23.20
N TYR A 304 -25.14 20.65 22.75
CA TYR A 304 -24.53 21.43 21.67
C TYR A 304 -23.13 21.91 22.07
N PHE A 305 -22.95 22.48 23.26
CA PHE A 305 -21.65 22.94 23.75
C PHE A 305 -20.61 21.80 23.84
N ILE A 306 -20.99 20.64 24.36
CA ILE A 306 -20.13 19.44 24.39
C ILE A 306 -19.70 19.07 22.97
N SER A 307 -20.64 19.03 22.03
CA SER A 307 -20.35 18.73 20.63
C SER A 307 -19.39 19.72 19.97
N THR A 308 -19.30 20.97 20.43
CA THR A 308 -18.38 21.96 19.84
C THR A 308 -16.91 21.63 20.07
N HIS A 309 -16.56 20.91 21.14
CA HIS A 309 -15.18 20.56 21.45
C HIS A 309 -14.57 19.67 20.37
N GLY A 310 -15.22 18.55 20.07
CA GLY A 310 -14.80 17.62 19.02
C GLY A 310 -14.81 18.29 17.63
N ALA A 311 -15.84 19.07 17.32
CA ALA A 311 -15.93 19.78 16.04
C ALA A 311 -14.81 20.81 15.84
N ARG A 312 -14.52 21.62 16.87
CA ARG A 312 -13.45 22.63 16.81
C ARG A 312 -12.07 21.99 16.72
N LYS A 313 -11.83 20.91 17.47
CA LYS A 313 -10.59 20.13 17.37
C LYS A 313 -10.41 19.59 15.95
N GLY A 314 -11.43 18.93 15.40
CA GLY A 314 -11.40 18.39 14.03
C GLY A 314 -11.07 19.46 12.98
N LEU A 315 -11.71 20.63 13.06
CA LEU A 315 -11.41 21.76 12.16
C LEU A 315 -9.99 22.32 12.33
N ALA A 316 -9.51 22.43 13.57
CA ALA A 316 -8.15 22.92 13.85
C ALA A 316 -7.08 21.93 13.37
N ASP A 317 -7.25 20.64 13.63
CA ASP A 317 -6.34 19.59 13.16
C ASP A 317 -6.34 19.51 11.63
N THR A 318 -7.51 19.61 10.98
CA THR A 318 -7.65 19.70 9.51
C THR A 318 -6.80 20.84 8.95
N ALA A 319 -6.88 22.03 9.56
CA ALA A 319 -6.15 23.21 9.10
C ALA A 319 -4.63 23.11 9.32
N LEU A 320 -4.19 22.55 10.46
CA LEU A 320 -2.77 22.50 10.81
C LEU A 320 -2.05 21.33 10.13
N ARG A 321 -2.61 20.12 10.21
CA ARG A 321 -1.90 18.90 9.83
C ARG A 321 -1.90 18.63 8.32
N THR A 322 -2.71 19.34 7.54
CA THR A 322 -2.61 19.29 6.07
C THR A 322 -1.21 19.72 5.60
N ALA A 323 -0.55 20.64 6.32
CA ALA A 323 0.82 21.05 6.05
C ALA A 323 1.82 19.89 6.26
N ASP A 324 1.63 19.07 7.31
CA ASP A 324 2.52 17.94 7.62
C ASP A 324 2.47 16.87 6.52
N ALA A 325 1.27 16.56 6.02
CA ALA A 325 1.09 15.63 4.90
C ALA A 325 1.78 16.16 3.62
N GLY A 326 1.60 17.44 3.30
CA GLY A 326 2.29 18.08 2.18
C GLY A 326 3.82 18.06 2.34
N TYR A 327 4.30 18.24 3.57
CA TYR A 327 5.73 18.17 3.88
C TYR A 327 6.29 16.75 3.78
N LEU A 328 5.53 15.71 4.14
CA LEU A 328 5.89 14.32 3.88
C LEU A 328 6.00 14.06 2.37
N THR A 329 5.00 14.46 1.58
CA THR A 329 5.03 14.32 0.11
C THR A 329 6.26 14.98 -0.50
N ARG A 330 6.61 16.18 -0.03
CA ARG A 330 7.82 16.89 -0.47
C ARG A 330 9.09 16.04 -0.20
N ARG A 331 9.23 15.51 1.01
CA ARG A 331 10.37 14.65 1.38
C ARG A 331 10.44 13.36 0.57
N LEU A 332 9.30 12.73 0.29
CA LEU A 332 9.24 11.53 -0.54
C LEU A 332 9.72 11.82 -1.97
N VAL A 333 9.28 12.95 -2.55
CA VAL A 333 9.73 13.40 -3.87
C VAL A 333 11.24 13.65 -3.88
N ASP A 334 11.76 14.33 -2.86
CA ASP A 334 13.19 14.64 -2.76
C ASP A 334 14.08 13.38 -2.71
N VAL A 335 13.59 12.29 -2.13
CA VAL A 335 14.31 11.00 -2.07
C VAL A 335 14.20 10.19 -3.36
N ALA A 336 13.05 10.27 -4.04
CA ALA A 336 12.72 9.36 -5.14
C ALA A 336 12.87 9.98 -6.53
N GLN A 337 13.06 11.29 -6.65
CA GLN A 337 13.06 12.00 -7.93
C GLN A 337 14.07 11.49 -8.97
N ASP A 338 15.18 10.88 -8.55
CA ASP A 338 16.22 10.34 -9.44
C ASP A 338 15.94 8.89 -9.87
N ILE A 339 14.79 8.34 -9.47
CA ILE A 339 14.33 7.00 -9.88
C ILE A 339 13.48 7.13 -11.14
N ILE A 340 14.13 6.85 -12.26
CA ILE A 340 13.56 6.80 -13.60
C ILE A 340 13.74 5.41 -14.21
N ILE A 341 12.89 5.05 -15.16
CA ILE A 341 13.09 3.82 -15.94
C ILE A 341 14.19 4.06 -16.97
N ASN A 342 15.35 3.44 -16.77
CA ASN A 342 16.54 3.71 -17.57
C ASN A 342 16.77 2.71 -18.70
N ASP A 343 16.41 1.45 -18.48
CA ASP A 343 16.59 0.36 -19.44
C ASP A 343 15.45 -0.67 -19.31
N ASP A 344 15.40 -1.65 -20.22
CA ASP A 344 14.40 -2.70 -20.21
C ASP A 344 14.68 -3.75 -19.12
N ASP A 345 15.91 -4.26 -19.07
CA ASP A 345 16.29 -5.33 -18.13
C ASP A 345 17.62 -5.04 -17.45
N CYS A 346 17.67 -5.19 -16.13
CA CYS A 346 18.92 -5.16 -15.36
C CYS A 346 19.66 -6.52 -15.32
N GLY A 347 19.05 -7.60 -15.83
CA GLY A 347 19.64 -8.94 -15.89
C GLY A 347 19.51 -9.76 -14.60
N THR A 348 18.90 -9.21 -13.54
CA THR A 348 18.75 -9.92 -12.26
C THR A 348 17.85 -11.15 -12.40
N THR A 349 18.26 -12.25 -11.78
CA THR A 349 17.43 -13.44 -11.57
C THR A 349 16.72 -13.42 -10.21
N ASP A 350 16.97 -12.39 -9.41
CA ASP A 350 16.43 -12.28 -8.07
C ASP A 350 15.07 -11.59 -8.04
N GLY A 351 14.26 -11.90 -7.03
CA GLY A 351 12.88 -11.45 -6.91
C GLY A 351 12.34 -11.55 -5.49
N VAL A 352 11.20 -10.92 -5.26
CA VAL A 352 10.50 -10.98 -3.99
C VAL A 352 9.44 -12.08 -4.06
N ILE A 353 9.37 -12.90 -3.01
CA ILE A 353 8.33 -13.93 -2.89
C ILE A 353 7.10 -13.27 -2.26
N ILE A 354 5.97 -13.29 -2.96
CA ILE A 354 4.67 -12.86 -2.45
C ILE A 354 3.91 -14.13 -2.05
N ARG A 355 3.63 -14.28 -0.76
CA ARG A 355 2.92 -15.43 -0.20
C ARG A 355 1.47 -15.10 0.10
N SER A 356 0.59 -16.08 -0.05
CA SER A 356 -0.82 -16.00 0.37
C SER A 356 -0.97 -15.96 1.90
N SER A 357 0.00 -16.51 2.64
CA SER A 357 0.04 -16.51 4.11
C SER A 357 0.38 -15.15 4.72
N ASP A 358 0.99 -14.26 3.95
CA ASP A 358 1.45 -12.96 4.46
C ASP A 358 0.25 -12.03 4.66
N ASP A 359 -0.06 -11.70 5.92
CA ASP A 359 -1.06 -10.67 6.22
C ASP A 359 -0.48 -9.26 6.01
N VAL A 360 -0.48 -8.85 4.74
CA VAL A 360 -0.20 -7.47 4.34
C VAL A 360 -1.50 -6.68 4.35
N ALA A 361 -2.06 -6.46 5.54
CA ALA A 361 -3.25 -5.64 5.75
C ALA A 361 -4.52 -6.17 5.03
N GLY A 362 -4.70 -7.49 4.99
CA GLY A 362 -5.83 -8.14 4.34
C GLY A 362 -5.87 -8.00 2.81
N GLN A 363 -4.73 -7.73 2.16
CA GLN A 363 -4.61 -7.76 0.70
C GLN A 363 -4.76 -9.19 0.17
N PRO A 364 -5.67 -9.48 -0.77
CA PRO A 364 -5.65 -10.77 -1.46
C PRO A 364 -4.39 -10.89 -2.32
N LEU A 365 -3.92 -12.14 -2.52
CA LEU A 365 -2.74 -12.43 -3.33
C LEU A 365 -2.83 -11.78 -4.73
N GLY A 366 -4.00 -11.87 -5.37
CA GLY A 366 -4.21 -11.33 -6.71
C GLY A 366 -3.97 -9.83 -6.86
N SER A 367 -4.35 -9.01 -5.88
CA SER A 367 -4.14 -7.55 -5.96
C SER A 367 -2.67 -7.16 -5.82
N ARG A 368 -1.86 -7.99 -5.15
CA ARG A 368 -0.42 -7.76 -4.97
C ARG A 368 0.41 -8.19 -6.18
N LEU A 369 -0.06 -9.20 -6.90
CA LEU A 369 0.58 -9.73 -8.11
C LEU A 369 0.30 -8.88 -9.35
N PHE A 370 -0.88 -8.25 -9.41
CA PHE A 370 -1.31 -7.46 -10.57
C PHE A 370 -0.27 -6.41 -10.99
N GLY A 371 0.06 -6.43 -12.28
CA GLY A 371 0.96 -5.47 -12.91
C GLY A 371 2.44 -5.71 -12.61
N ARG A 372 2.83 -6.89 -12.13
CA ARG A 372 4.23 -7.32 -11.95
C ARG A 372 4.63 -8.36 -12.99
N LEU A 373 5.92 -8.66 -13.05
CA LEU A 373 6.46 -9.76 -13.87
C LEU A 373 6.87 -10.94 -12.99
N SER A 374 6.69 -12.14 -13.50
CA SER A 374 7.21 -13.37 -12.89
C SER A 374 8.75 -13.38 -12.91
N ALA A 375 9.38 -13.68 -11.77
CA ALA A 375 10.83 -13.89 -11.71
C ALA A 375 11.22 -15.33 -12.06
N GLU A 376 10.31 -16.28 -11.80
CA GLU A 376 10.42 -17.71 -12.07
C GLU A 376 9.14 -18.23 -12.71
N ARG A 377 9.18 -19.43 -13.29
CA ARG A 377 8.00 -20.09 -13.87
C ARG A 377 6.96 -20.35 -12.79
N ILE A 378 5.71 -20.01 -13.07
CA ILE A 378 4.59 -20.30 -12.19
C ILE A 378 3.95 -21.60 -12.67
N VAL A 379 3.91 -22.60 -11.80
CA VAL A 379 3.39 -23.93 -12.11
C VAL A 379 2.17 -24.20 -11.25
N ASP A 380 1.13 -24.78 -11.85
CA ASP A 380 -0.03 -25.25 -11.11
C ASP A 380 0.36 -26.46 -10.23
N PRO A 381 0.19 -26.39 -8.89
CA PRO A 381 0.54 -27.47 -7.98
C PRO A 381 -0.22 -28.78 -8.25
N ASN A 382 -1.42 -28.71 -8.83
CA ASN A 382 -2.30 -29.86 -9.02
C ASN A 382 -2.08 -30.54 -10.37
N THR A 383 -1.93 -29.76 -11.44
CA THR A 383 -1.84 -30.27 -12.82
C THR A 383 -0.41 -30.37 -13.33
N GLY A 384 0.53 -29.59 -12.75
CA GLY A 384 1.89 -29.45 -13.25
C GLY A 384 2.02 -28.62 -14.53
N GLU A 385 0.93 -27.98 -14.99
CA GLU A 385 0.94 -27.08 -16.13
C GLU A 385 1.66 -25.77 -15.79
N ILE A 386 2.41 -25.24 -16.75
CA ILE A 386 3.05 -23.93 -16.62
C ILE A 386 1.98 -22.87 -16.86
N LEU A 387 1.61 -22.14 -15.81
CA LEU A 387 0.63 -21.06 -15.86
C LEU A 387 1.25 -19.78 -16.44
N ALA A 388 2.52 -19.52 -16.13
CA ALA A 388 3.27 -18.40 -16.67
C ALA A 388 4.77 -18.73 -16.83
N GLU A 389 5.36 -18.27 -17.92
CA GLU A 389 6.80 -18.29 -18.15
C GLU A 389 7.50 -17.18 -17.35
N ARG A 390 8.84 -17.20 -17.32
CA ARG A 390 9.65 -16.13 -16.71
C ARG A 390 9.52 -14.82 -17.51
N ASP A 391 9.51 -13.70 -16.82
CA ASP A 391 9.35 -12.34 -17.37
C ASP A 391 7.98 -12.10 -18.04
N GLU A 392 6.99 -12.96 -17.75
CA GLU A 392 5.63 -12.78 -18.22
C GLU A 392 4.88 -11.78 -17.32
N THR A 393 4.10 -10.89 -17.95
CA THR A 393 3.35 -9.85 -17.23
C THR A 393 2.10 -10.43 -16.61
N ILE A 394 1.91 -10.19 -15.32
CA ILE A 394 0.77 -10.69 -14.56
C ILE A 394 -0.40 -9.70 -14.68
N ASP A 395 -1.28 -9.97 -15.65
CA ASP A 395 -2.54 -9.26 -15.89
C ASP A 395 -3.72 -9.88 -15.12
N HIS A 396 -4.93 -9.34 -15.29
CA HIS A 396 -6.12 -9.84 -14.61
C HIS A 396 -6.48 -11.28 -14.98
N GLU A 397 -6.24 -11.71 -16.22
CA GLU A 397 -6.53 -13.07 -16.66
C GLU A 397 -5.59 -14.07 -15.99
N LEU A 398 -4.29 -13.76 -15.99
CA LEU A 398 -3.28 -14.60 -15.37
C LEU A 398 -3.43 -14.63 -13.84
N VAL A 399 -3.79 -13.51 -13.20
CA VAL A 399 -4.15 -13.49 -11.78
C VAL A 399 -5.30 -14.46 -11.48
N ARG A 400 -6.37 -14.47 -12.29
CA ARG A 400 -7.49 -15.41 -12.09
C ARG A 400 -7.03 -16.87 -12.22
N LYS A 401 -6.18 -17.18 -13.19
CA LYS A 401 -5.60 -18.53 -13.37
C LYS A 401 -4.77 -18.95 -12.14
N ILE A 402 -3.88 -18.09 -11.66
CA ILE A 402 -3.02 -18.34 -10.50
C ILE A 402 -3.85 -18.57 -9.22
N VAL A 403 -4.86 -17.72 -9.00
CA VAL A 403 -5.73 -17.82 -7.82
C VAL A 403 -6.60 -19.07 -7.87
N ASN A 404 -7.18 -19.40 -9.03
CA ASN A 404 -8.01 -20.60 -9.21
C ASN A 404 -7.21 -21.89 -9.09
N ALA A 405 -5.93 -21.89 -9.51
CA ALA A 405 -5.02 -23.02 -9.33
C ALA A 405 -4.58 -23.21 -7.87
N GLY A 406 -4.82 -22.24 -6.98
CA GLY A 406 -4.46 -22.32 -5.57
C GLY A 406 -2.96 -22.20 -5.30
N VAL A 407 -2.22 -21.47 -6.13
CA VAL A 407 -0.78 -21.22 -5.93
C VAL A 407 -0.56 -20.40 -4.66
N ALA A 408 0.22 -20.92 -3.71
CA ALA A 408 0.45 -20.25 -2.44
C ALA A 408 1.50 -19.14 -2.53
N ASP A 409 2.60 -19.39 -3.23
CA ASP A 409 3.77 -18.52 -3.29
C ASP A 409 4.14 -18.21 -4.73
N VAL A 410 4.34 -16.93 -5.05
CA VAL A 410 4.76 -16.49 -6.38
C VAL A 410 5.97 -15.58 -6.25
N LYS A 411 7.06 -15.94 -6.93
CA LYS A 411 8.26 -15.11 -7.00
C LYS A 411 8.14 -14.12 -8.16
N VAL A 412 8.16 -12.84 -7.83
CA VAL A 412 7.99 -11.73 -8.78
C VAL A 412 9.21 -10.83 -8.81
N ARG A 413 9.44 -10.17 -9.95
CA ARG A 413 10.43 -9.10 -10.03
C ARG A 413 9.95 -7.89 -9.22
N SER A 414 10.89 -7.15 -8.65
CA SER A 414 10.60 -6.01 -7.77
C SER A 414 11.62 -4.88 -7.98
N PRO A 415 11.20 -3.60 -7.79
CA PRO A 415 12.10 -2.49 -7.54
C PRO A 415 13.15 -2.75 -6.46
N LEU A 416 12.89 -3.58 -5.44
CA LEU A 416 13.84 -3.86 -4.35
C LEU A 416 15.07 -4.64 -4.81
N THR A 417 14.91 -5.55 -5.76
CA THR A 417 15.96 -6.48 -6.25
C THR A 417 16.64 -6.02 -7.55
N CYS A 418 16.23 -4.87 -8.11
CA CYS A 418 16.83 -4.35 -9.34
C CYS A 418 18.32 -3.99 -9.14
N GLU A 419 19.20 -4.45 -10.02
CA GLU A 419 20.66 -4.26 -9.91
C GLU A 419 21.20 -3.03 -10.67
N MET A 420 20.30 -2.16 -11.13
CA MET A 420 20.67 -0.93 -11.81
C MET A 420 21.11 0.15 -10.81
N ILE A 421 22.31 0.74 -11.00
CA ILE A 421 22.87 1.77 -10.11
C ILE A 421 22.00 3.03 -10.11
N HIS A 422 21.74 3.57 -11.30
CA HIS A 422 20.90 4.75 -11.48
C HIS A 422 19.55 4.32 -12.05
N GLY A 423 18.45 4.66 -11.37
CA GLY A 423 17.11 4.27 -11.80
C GLY A 423 16.76 2.80 -11.57
N ILE A 424 15.77 2.32 -12.31
CA ILE A 424 15.22 0.95 -12.28
C ILE A 424 14.97 0.50 -13.72
N CYS A 425 14.96 -0.80 -13.99
CA CYS A 425 14.57 -1.33 -15.30
C CYS A 425 13.05 -1.54 -15.46
N SER A 426 12.54 -1.54 -16.69
CA SER A 426 11.10 -1.71 -16.98
C SER A 426 10.56 -3.00 -16.38
N ARG A 427 11.29 -4.12 -16.49
CA ARG A 427 10.85 -5.45 -16.03
C ARG A 427 10.78 -5.58 -14.52
N CYS A 428 11.65 -4.91 -13.77
CA CYS A 428 11.57 -4.89 -12.31
C CYS A 428 10.39 -4.06 -11.79
N TYR A 429 9.95 -3.04 -12.54
CA TYR A 429 8.81 -2.21 -12.17
C TYR A 429 7.46 -2.78 -12.64
N GLY A 430 7.46 -3.35 -13.85
CA GLY A 430 6.31 -3.94 -14.53
C GLY A 430 5.40 -2.89 -15.16
N MET A 431 4.10 -3.07 -14.96
CA MET A 431 3.05 -2.23 -15.55
C MET A 431 2.98 -0.85 -14.90
N ASP A 432 2.83 0.19 -15.73
CA ASP A 432 2.38 1.51 -15.30
C ASP A 432 0.88 1.46 -15.02
N LEU A 433 0.53 1.54 -13.74
CA LEU A 433 -0.85 1.47 -13.26
C LEU A 433 -1.70 2.65 -13.73
N GLY A 434 -1.10 3.79 -14.07
CA GLY A 434 -1.84 4.94 -14.60
C GLY A 434 -2.30 4.75 -16.04
N ARG A 435 -1.65 3.84 -16.79
CA ARG A 435 -1.91 3.58 -18.22
C ARG A 435 -2.35 2.14 -18.54
N GLY A 436 -2.25 1.22 -17.59
CA GLY A 436 -2.58 -0.19 -17.79
C GLY A 436 -1.66 -0.94 -18.77
N LYS A 437 -0.47 -0.41 -19.06
CA LYS A 437 0.49 -0.96 -20.03
C LYS A 437 1.88 -1.04 -19.40
N MET A 438 2.79 -1.81 -20.00
CA MET A 438 4.18 -1.87 -19.55
C MET A 438 4.81 -0.48 -19.50
N VAL A 439 5.59 -0.22 -18.45
CA VAL A 439 6.19 1.10 -18.23
C VAL A 439 7.18 1.45 -19.35
N GLU A 440 7.06 2.68 -19.86
CA GLU A 440 7.94 3.18 -20.91
C GLU A 440 9.31 3.60 -20.36
N ILE A 441 10.35 3.44 -21.18
CA ILE A 441 11.69 3.93 -20.84
C ILE A 441 11.65 5.46 -20.77
N GLY A 442 12.23 6.01 -19.71
CA GLY A 442 12.20 7.42 -19.35
C GLY A 442 11.07 7.79 -18.40
N ALA A 443 10.20 6.86 -17.98
CA ALA A 443 9.15 7.15 -17.02
C ALA A 443 9.71 7.53 -15.62
N ALA A 444 9.18 8.60 -15.03
CA ALA A 444 9.57 9.11 -13.71
C ALA A 444 8.85 8.39 -12.56
N VAL A 445 9.08 7.07 -12.45
CA VAL A 445 8.37 6.20 -11.48
C VAL A 445 8.59 6.58 -10.02
N GLY A 446 9.71 7.21 -9.69
CA GLY A 446 9.97 7.73 -8.34
C GLY A 446 9.03 8.87 -7.94
N ILE A 447 8.72 9.78 -8.86
CA ILE A 447 7.75 10.86 -8.63
C ILE A 447 6.35 10.28 -8.49
N VAL A 448 5.98 9.33 -9.35
CA VAL A 448 4.67 8.64 -9.29
C VAL A 448 4.51 7.93 -7.95
N ALA A 449 5.53 7.21 -7.47
CA ALA A 449 5.51 6.54 -6.18
C ALA A 449 5.36 7.53 -5.02
N ALA A 450 6.16 8.60 -5.01
CA ALA A 450 6.10 9.63 -3.97
C ALA A 450 4.72 10.31 -3.90
N GLN A 451 4.12 10.63 -5.04
CA GLN A 451 2.77 11.21 -5.11
C GLN A 451 1.68 10.21 -4.73
N SER A 452 1.81 8.95 -5.15
CA SER A 452 0.85 7.89 -4.83
C SER A 452 0.79 7.57 -3.34
N ILE A 453 1.88 7.80 -2.62
CA ILE A 453 1.96 7.68 -1.15
C ILE A 453 1.53 9.00 -0.47
N GLY A 454 2.00 10.13 -1.01
CA GLY A 454 1.81 11.45 -0.43
C GLY A 454 0.38 12.01 -0.52
N GLU A 455 -0.29 11.87 -1.67
CA GLU A 455 -1.66 12.37 -1.87
C GLU A 455 -2.65 11.72 -0.89
N PRO A 456 -2.71 10.39 -0.75
CA PRO A 456 -3.58 9.78 0.25
C PRO A 456 -3.15 10.11 1.67
N GLY A 457 -1.88 10.47 1.90
CA GLY A 457 -1.37 10.97 3.18
C GLY A 457 -2.12 12.21 3.68
N THR A 458 -2.54 13.11 2.79
CA THR A 458 -3.42 14.22 3.14
C THR A 458 -4.81 13.73 3.57
N GLN A 459 -5.34 12.73 2.88
CA GLN A 459 -6.62 12.11 3.23
C GLN A 459 -6.55 11.35 4.56
N LEU A 460 -5.42 10.73 4.91
CA LEU A 460 -5.20 10.10 6.22
C LEU A 460 -5.39 11.11 7.34
N THR A 461 -4.92 12.34 7.13
CA THR A 461 -5.04 13.45 8.09
C THR A 461 -6.44 14.02 8.16
N LEU A 462 -7.22 13.95 7.08
CA LEU A 462 -8.58 14.50 7.03
C LEU A 462 -9.62 13.49 7.54
N ARG A 463 -9.54 12.21 7.11
CA ARG A 463 -10.55 11.18 7.38
C ARG A 463 -10.52 10.59 8.78
N THR A 464 -9.36 10.56 9.46
CA THR A 464 -9.28 10.05 10.85
C THR A 464 -10.18 10.83 11.82
N PHE A 465 -10.62 12.05 11.45
CA PHE A 465 -11.28 12.96 12.39
C PHE A 465 -12.70 13.38 11.98
N HIS A 466 -13.17 12.98 10.80
CA HIS A 466 -14.55 13.22 10.35
C HIS A 466 -15.59 12.25 10.95
N THR A 467 -15.20 11.33 11.83
CA THR A 467 -16.13 10.54 12.67
C THR A 467 -16.87 11.38 13.72
N GLY A 468 -16.75 12.72 13.68
CA GLY A 468 -17.68 13.61 14.37
C GLY A 468 -17.55 13.60 15.89
N GLY A 469 -16.36 13.29 16.42
CA GLY A 469 -16.09 13.23 17.86
C GLY A 469 -16.43 11.90 18.52
N VAL A 470 -16.91 10.90 17.77
CA VAL A 470 -17.18 9.55 18.29
C VAL A 470 -15.87 8.75 18.34
N ALA A 471 -15.49 8.31 19.53
CA ALA A 471 -14.24 7.60 19.76
C ALA A 471 -14.29 6.17 19.21
N ALA A 472 -13.47 5.89 18.20
CA ALA A 472 -13.04 4.54 17.86
C ALA A 472 -11.70 4.29 18.57
N GLY A 473 -11.68 3.34 19.49
CA GLY A 473 -10.54 3.07 20.36
C GLY A 473 -9.33 2.48 19.62
N GLY A 474 -8.15 3.01 19.95
CA GLY A 474 -6.85 2.46 19.57
C GLY A 474 -5.73 3.35 20.13
N ASP A 475 -4.94 2.82 21.08
CA ASP A 475 -3.83 3.51 21.76
C ASP A 475 -2.50 3.44 20.97
N ILE A 476 -2.56 2.89 19.75
CA ILE A 476 -1.44 2.83 18.81
C ILE A 476 -1.43 4.14 18.02
N THR A 477 -0.26 4.71 17.74
CA THR A 477 -0.14 5.84 16.80
C THR A 477 -0.77 5.44 15.46
N THR A 478 -1.98 5.91 15.17
CA THR A 478 -2.69 5.63 13.92
C THR A 478 -2.57 6.80 12.95
N GLY A 479 -2.58 6.50 11.65
CA GLY A 479 -2.58 7.51 10.60
C GLY A 479 -1.19 8.10 10.30
N LEU A 480 -1.16 9.36 9.86
CA LEU A 480 0.04 9.99 9.30
C LEU A 480 1.29 9.97 10.23
N PRO A 481 1.21 10.24 11.55
CA PRO A 481 2.39 10.27 12.41
C PRO A 481 3.17 8.94 12.42
N ARG A 482 2.47 7.82 12.27
CA ARG A 482 3.08 6.50 12.18
C ARG A 482 3.79 6.28 10.85
N VAL A 483 3.17 6.72 9.76
CA VAL A 483 3.79 6.69 8.42
C VAL A 483 5.08 7.51 8.41
N GLU A 484 5.07 8.70 9.00
CA GLU A 484 6.26 9.53 9.14
C GLU A 484 7.34 8.88 10.01
N GLU A 485 6.97 8.25 11.12
CA GLU A 485 7.91 7.53 11.98
C GLU A 485 8.62 6.38 11.24
N LEU A 486 7.88 5.64 10.42
CA LEU A 486 8.38 4.52 9.62
C LEU A 486 9.31 5.02 8.49
N PHE A 487 8.90 6.03 7.72
CA PHE A 487 9.74 6.56 6.62
C PHE A 487 10.95 7.36 7.11
N GLU A 488 10.88 7.99 8.29
CA GLU A 488 12.07 8.60 8.90
C GLU A 488 12.98 7.57 9.59
N ALA A 489 12.58 6.29 9.61
CA ALA A 489 13.30 5.20 10.27
C ALA A 489 13.79 5.63 11.65
N ARG A 490 12.88 6.16 12.49
CA ARG A 490 13.26 6.68 13.81
C ARG A 490 13.89 5.57 14.64
N LYS A 491 15.04 5.85 15.27
CA LYS A 491 15.82 4.86 16.03
C LYS A 491 15.08 4.29 17.25
N THR A 492 14.15 5.05 17.82
CA THR A 492 13.38 4.67 19.01
C THR A 492 11.91 4.93 18.72
N PRO A 493 11.17 3.95 18.17
CA PRO A 493 9.74 4.09 17.94
C PRO A 493 8.99 4.23 19.27
N LYS A 494 7.82 4.86 19.22
CA LYS A 494 6.97 4.98 20.44
C LYS A 494 6.40 3.61 20.78
N GLY A 495 6.56 3.19 22.04
CA GLY A 495 6.13 1.86 22.49
C GLY A 495 6.88 0.74 21.77
N GLU A 496 8.22 0.84 21.72
CA GLU A 496 9.09 -0.19 21.12
C GLU A 496 8.85 -1.56 21.76
N ALA A 497 8.49 -2.55 20.95
CA ALA A 497 8.43 -3.94 21.37
C ALA A 497 9.83 -4.49 21.59
N VAL A 498 10.02 -5.21 22.68
CA VAL A 498 11.27 -5.94 22.93
C VAL A 498 11.26 -7.21 22.08
N VAL A 499 12.31 -7.42 21.29
CA VAL A 499 12.46 -8.57 20.38
C VAL A 499 13.58 -9.48 20.84
N SER A 500 13.43 -10.77 20.59
CA SER A 500 14.53 -11.72 20.79
C SER A 500 15.64 -11.50 19.77
N GLU A 501 16.90 -11.61 20.18
CA GLU A 501 18.10 -11.53 19.34
C GLU A 501 18.59 -12.93 18.95
N ILE A 502 18.20 -13.95 19.72
CA ILE A 502 18.52 -15.36 19.48
C ILE A 502 17.25 -16.21 19.44
N SER A 503 17.30 -17.33 18.73
CA SER A 503 16.23 -18.34 18.77
C SER A 503 16.45 -19.27 19.95
N GLY A 504 15.42 -19.68 20.68
CA GLY A 504 15.58 -20.57 21.83
C GLY A 504 14.33 -20.69 22.67
N VAL A 505 14.45 -21.26 23.87
CA VAL A 505 13.33 -21.39 24.81
C VAL A 505 13.29 -20.16 25.72
N ALA A 506 12.16 -19.45 25.73
CA ALA A 506 11.94 -18.28 26.57
C ALA A 506 11.51 -18.70 27.99
N ARG A 507 12.23 -18.24 29.01
CA ARG A 507 11.86 -18.33 30.42
C ARG A 507 11.49 -16.98 30.97
N VAL A 508 10.33 -16.88 31.60
CA VAL A 508 9.83 -15.63 32.18
C VAL A 508 10.06 -15.65 33.69
N MET A 509 10.89 -14.71 34.16
CA MET A 509 11.29 -14.59 35.56
C MET A 509 10.97 -13.19 36.09
N GLN A 510 10.91 -13.05 37.42
CA GLN A 510 10.86 -11.74 38.06
C GLN A 510 12.29 -11.28 38.33
N SER A 511 12.60 -10.00 38.09
CA SER A 511 13.96 -9.51 38.27
C SER A 511 14.34 -9.48 39.76
N ASP A 512 15.48 -10.08 40.10
CA ASP A 512 16.03 -10.06 41.45
C ASP A 512 16.49 -8.65 41.88
N ARG A 513 16.78 -7.76 40.91
CA ARG A 513 17.31 -6.41 41.17
C ARG A 513 16.21 -5.37 41.38
N TYR A 514 15.06 -5.55 40.74
CA TYR A 514 13.92 -4.64 40.82
C TYR A 514 12.62 -5.44 40.77
N SER A 515 11.84 -5.43 41.86
CA SER A 515 10.56 -6.15 41.95
C SER A 515 9.57 -5.79 40.84
N ASP A 516 9.73 -4.60 40.29
CA ASP A 516 8.82 -3.96 39.34
C ASP A 516 9.23 -4.21 37.88
N LEU A 517 10.23 -5.07 37.62
CA LEU A 517 10.64 -5.48 36.28
C LEU A 517 10.48 -7.00 36.10
N ARG A 518 9.95 -7.39 34.95
CA ARG A 518 9.97 -8.78 34.48
C ARG A 518 11.22 -9.00 33.65
N MET A 519 11.77 -10.20 33.70
CA MET A 519 12.91 -10.61 32.90
C MET A 519 12.49 -11.76 32.01
N VAL A 520 12.83 -11.71 30.74
CA VAL A 520 12.70 -12.84 29.82
C VAL A 520 14.10 -13.28 29.44
N ARG A 521 14.41 -14.55 29.70
CA ARG A 521 15.69 -15.17 29.35
C ARG A 521 15.46 -16.16 28.22
N VAL A 522 16.10 -15.96 27.09
CA VAL A 522 16.04 -16.89 25.96
C VAL A 522 17.30 -17.74 25.99
N GLU A 523 17.15 -19.06 26.00
CA GLU A 523 18.26 -20.02 26.03
C GLU A 523 18.25 -20.84 24.73
N HIS A 524 19.35 -20.76 23.97
CA HIS A 524 19.64 -21.61 22.82
C HIS A 524 20.69 -22.63 23.22
N SER A 525 20.47 -23.92 22.94
CA SER A 525 21.49 -24.96 23.06
C SER A 525 21.53 -25.77 21.78
N GLU A 526 22.71 -25.87 21.18
CA GLU A 526 22.99 -26.73 20.03
C GLU A 526 24.26 -27.56 20.25
N MET A 527 24.26 -28.81 19.77
CA MET A 527 25.49 -29.61 19.71
C MET A 527 26.23 -29.31 18.41
N ILE A 528 27.41 -28.72 18.54
CA ILE A 528 28.30 -28.42 17.41
C ILE A 528 29.32 -29.55 17.29
N SER A 529 29.51 -30.06 16.07
CA SER A 529 30.54 -31.05 15.75
C SER A 529 31.61 -30.43 14.87
N GLU A 530 32.85 -30.39 15.36
CA GLU A 530 34.01 -29.95 14.58
C GLU A 530 34.75 -31.15 13.99
N GLU A 531 34.98 -31.12 12.68
CA GLU A 531 35.75 -32.14 11.98
C GLU A 531 37.23 -31.74 11.86
N TYR A 532 38.11 -32.64 12.28
CA TYR A 532 39.55 -32.53 12.11
C TYR A 532 40.02 -33.60 11.13
N ASP A 533 40.43 -33.19 9.93
CA ASP A 533 41.03 -34.07 8.92
C ASP A 533 42.50 -34.35 9.29
N ILE A 534 42.86 -35.63 9.43
CA ILE A 534 44.20 -36.06 9.86
C ILE A 534 44.99 -36.58 8.63
N PRO A 535 46.10 -35.92 8.24
CA PRO A 535 46.94 -36.36 7.13
C PRO A 535 47.62 -37.71 7.38
N GLU A 536 47.90 -38.47 6.32
CA GLU A 536 48.61 -39.75 6.42
C GLU A 536 50.02 -39.56 7.00
N GLY A 537 50.29 -40.18 8.17
CA GLY A 537 51.56 -40.08 8.90
C GLY A 537 51.46 -39.46 10.29
N TYR A 538 50.31 -38.86 10.65
CA TYR A 538 50.01 -38.39 11.99
C TYR A 538 49.51 -39.53 12.89
N ILE A 539 49.99 -39.60 14.12
CA ILE A 539 49.50 -40.54 15.13
C ILE A 539 48.33 -39.88 15.87
N ILE A 540 47.15 -40.49 15.78
CA ILE A 540 45.97 -39.99 16.49
C ILE A 540 46.12 -40.26 17.98
N SER A 541 46.10 -39.19 18.78
CA SER A 541 46.22 -39.25 20.24
C SER A 541 44.86 -39.25 20.95
N ALA A 542 43.80 -38.81 20.26
CA ALA A 542 42.43 -38.83 20.77
C ALA A 542 41.83 -40.25 20.76
N GLN A 543 41.09 -40.62 21.82
CA GLN A 543 40.40 -41.92 21.95
C GLN A 543 38.96 -41.85 21.43
N ASP A 544 38.42 -42.96 20.91
CA ASP A 544 37.03 -43.01 20.43
C ASP A 544 36.06 -43.02 21.62
N GLY A 545 35.14 -42.05 21.67
CA GLY A 545 34.27 -41.80 22.81
C GLY A 545 34.95 -41.11 24.00
N GLY A 546 36.19 -40.64 23.83
CA GLY A 546 36.92 -39.88 24.86
C GLY A 546 36.42 -38.44 25.02
N GLU A 547 36.83 -37.77 26.09
CA GLU A 547 36.66 -36.32 26.27
C GLU A 547 38.02 -35.64 26.09
N VAL A 548 38.05 -34.59 25.27
CA VAL A 548 39.23 -33.74 25.07
C VAL A 548 38.94 -32.33 25.58
N ALA A 549 39.93 -31.67 26.17
CA ALA A 549 39.87 -30.27 26.55
C ALA A 549 40.36 -29.37 25.41
N GLN A 550 39.98 -28.08 25.46
CA GLN A 550 40.51 -27.08 24.54
C GLN A 550 42.04 -27.02 24.67
N GLY A 551 42.74 -27.19 23.54
CA GLY A 551 44.20 -27.23 23.45
C GLY A 551 44.82 -28.62 23.53
N ASP A 552 44.04 -29.67 23.78
CA ASP A 552 44.55 -31.04 23.79
C ASP A 552 44.96 -31.50 22.38
N ILE A 553 46.00 -32.33 22.33
CA ILE A 553 46.54 -32.84 21.07
C ILE A 553 45.62 -33.93 20.53
N ILE A 554 44.96 -33.66 19.40
CA ILE A 554 44.14 -34.62 18.66
C ILE A 554 45.04 -35.59 17.89
N ALA A 555 46.09 -35.08 17.23
CA ALA A 555 47.07 -35.88 16.49
C ALA A 555 48.45 -35.21 16.44
N SER A 556 49.52 -36.01 16.41
CA SER A 556 50.91 -35.51 16.41
C SER A 556 51.81 -36.18 15.36
N GLN A 557 52.79 -35.43 14.85
CA GLN A 557 53.90 -35.89 14.02
C GLN A 557 55.16 -35.04 14.31
N ASP A 558 56.37 -35.53 13.98
CA ASP A 558 57.70 -34.89 14.18
C ASP A 558 57.91 -33.50 13.51
N GLY A 559 56.84 -32.82 13.10
CA GLY A 559 56.84 -31.47 12.54
C GLY A 559 55.62 -30.59 12.89
N GLY A 560 54.68 -31.07 13.72
CA GLY A 560 53.52 -30.27 14.17
C GLY A 560 52.41 -31.08 14.83
N ASN A 561 51.62 -30.44 15.71
CA ASN A 561 50.50 -31.02 16.42
C ASN A 561 49.17 -30.40 15.96
N ILE A 562 48.14 -31.22 15.81
CA ILE A 562 46.74 -30.79 15.62
C ILE A 562 46.11 -30.72 17.01
N ILE A 563 45.63 -29.55 17.41
CA ILE A 563 45.03 -29.29 18.73
C ILE A 563 43.53 -29.08 18.63
N ALA A 564 42.78 -29.51 19.64
CA ALA A 564 41.35 -29.27 19.75
C ALA A 564 41.07 -27.78 20.03
N GLN A 565 40.24 -27.14 19.20
CA GLN A 565 39.81 -25.75 19.42
C GLN A 565 38.77 -25.64 20.53
N HIS A 566 37.96 -26.67 20.73
CA HIS A 566 36.93 -26.73 21.77
C HIS A 566 36.97 -28.06 22.54
N GLY A 567 36.58 -28.02 23.81
CA GLY A 567 36.50 -29.21 24.64
C GLY A 567 35.17 -29.94 24.41
N GLY A 568 35.23 -31.24 24.11
CA GLY A 568 34.07 -32.02 23.72
C GLY A 568 34.34 -33.51 23.65
N ARG A 569 33.33 -34.28 23.25
CA ARG A 569 33.45 -35.73 23.04
C ARG A 569 34.01 -36.04 21.67
N THR A 570 35.00 -36.92 21.61
CA THR A 570 35.66 -37.32 20.37
C THR A 570 35.03 -38.56 19.77
N ARG A 571 34.78 -38.54 18.47
CA ARG A 571 34.39 -39.69 17.66
C ARG A 571 35.36 -39.87 16.51
N LEU A 572 35.87 -41.08 16.35
CA LEU A 572 36.81 -41.43 15.29
C LEU A 572 36.07 -42.00 14.07
N GLU A 573 36.26 -41.37 12.91
CA GLU A 573 35.76 -41.86 11.62
C GLU A 573 36.92 -41.99 10.62
N GLY A 574 37.65 -43.11 10.70
CA GLY A 574 38.79 -43.39 9.82
C GLY A 574 39.95 -42.42 10.04
N ASN A 575 40.22 -41.56 9.05
CA ASN A 575 41.24 -40.49 9.12
C ASN A 575 40.67 -39.15 9.64
N LYS A 576 39.46 -39.14 10.19
CA LYS A 576 38.83 -37.94 10.77
C LYS A 576 38.57 -38.12 12.26
N VAL A 577 38.81 -37.06 13.03
CA VAL A 577 38.33 -36.96 14.42
C VAL A 577 37.27 -35.87 14.48
N VAL A 578 36.09 -36.23 14.97
CA VAL A 578 34.98 -35.30 15.19
C VAL A 578 34.90 -34.98 16.68
N VAL A 579 34.97 -33.70 17.03
CA VAL A 579 34.80 -33.23 18.41
C VAL A 579 33.41 -32.61 18.54
N SER A 580 32.52 -33.21 19.33
CA SER A 580 31.18 -32.69 19.60
C SER A 580 31.12 -31.99 20.96
N TYR A 581 30.70 -30.73 20.99
CA TYR A 581 30.50 -29.95 22.21
C TYR A 581 29.15 -29.25 22.21
N GLU A 582 28.59 -29.02 23.40
CA GLU A 582 27.36 -28.25 23.57
C GLU A 582 27.71 -26.76 23.61
N SER A 583 27.14 -25.99 22.68
CA SER A 583 27.20 -24.54 22.70
C SER A 583 25.87 -24.01 23.23
N SER A 584 25.89 -23.42 24.43
CA SER A 584 24.74 -22.68 24.93
C SER A 584 24.96 -21.18 24.80
N GLN A 585 23.93 -20.48 24.32
CA GLN A 585 23.85 -19.03 24.31
C GLN A 585 22.61 -18.62 25.09
N GLU A 586 22.77 -17.61 25.94
CA GLU A 586 21.67 -17.06 26.72
C GLU A 586 21.63 -15.55 26.54
N GLN A 587 20.42 -15.01 26.42
CA GLN A 587 20.20 -13.57 26.30
C GLN A 587 19.04 -13.16 27.21
N GLU A 588 19.29 -12.13 28.02
CA GLU A 588 18.33 -11.62 29.01
C GLU A 588 17.73 -10.28 28.57
N TYR A 589 16.42 -10.15 28.73
CA TYR A 589 15.63 -8.98 28.36
C TYR A 589 14.87 -8.46 29.57
N GLU A 590 15.15 -7.22 29.98
CA GLU A 590 14.41 -6.52 31.03
C GLU A 590 13.16 -5.86 30.44
N LEU A 591 12.00 -6.19 31.01
CA LEU A 591 10.70 -5.74 30.55
C LEU A 591 9.98 -4.95 31.66
N PRO A 592 9.37 -3.80 31.32
CA PRO A 592 8.50 -3.07 32.24
C PRO A 592 7.35 -3.96 32.75
N SER A 593 6.97 -3.83 34.03
CA SER A 593 5.84 -4.59 34.58
C SER A 593 4.52 -4.34 33.85
N ASN A 594 4.31 -3.18 33.25
CA ASN A 594 3.12 -2.85 32.47
C ASN A 594 3.15 -3.36 31.02
N ALA A 595 4.28 -3.88 30.52
CA ALA A 595 4.37 -4.37 29.14
C ALA A 595 3.60 -5.68 28.97
N ARG A 596 2.66 -5.76 28.03
CA ARG A 596 1.93 -7.00 27.78
C ARG A 596 2.86 -8.01 27.09
N LEU A 597 3.04 -9.18 27.69
CA LEU A 597 3.83 -10.26 27.10
C LEU A 597 3.04 -10.95 25.99
N LEU A 598 3.71 -11.25 24.88
CA LEU A 598 3.18 -12.08 23.81
C LEU A 598 3.59 -13.55 23.96
N VAL A 599 4.70 -13.80 24.66
CA VAL A 599 5.28 -15.13 24.86
C VAL A 599 4.94 -15.71 26.22
N ARG A 600 4.85 -17.04 26.30
CA ARG A 600 4.64 -17.81 27.53
C ARG A 600 5.96 -18.41 28.03
N ASP A 601 5.98 -18.74 29.33
CA ASP A 601 7.11 -19.46 29.93
C ASP A 601 7.24 -20.87 29.31
N GLY A 602 8.44 -21.20 28.83
CA GLY A 602 8.74 -22.44 28.12
C GLY A 602 8.40 -22.44 26.63
N GLU A 603 7.97 -21.30 26.06
CA GLU A 603 7.69 -21.17 24.63
C GLU A 603 8.99 -21.06 23.82
N HIS A 604 9.04 -21.74 22.67
CA HIS A 604 10.16 -21.58 21.74
C HIS A 604 9.96 -20.30 20.92
N VAL A 605 10.95 -19.42 20.95
CA VAL A 605 10.95 -18.14 20.24
C VAL A 605 12.01 -18.13 19.14
N GLU A 606 11.71 -17.46 18.03
CA GLU A 606 12.65 -17.24 16.94
C GLU A 606 13.38 -15.89 17.07
N ALA A 607 14.58 -15.80 16.50
CA ALA A 607 15.33 -14.55 16.43
C ALA A 607 14.52 -13.47 15.67
N GLY A 608 14.30 -12.33 16.33
CA GLY A 608 13.49 -11.22 15.86
C GLY A 608 12.01 -11.29 16.26
N GLN A 609 11.55 -12.36 16.90
CA GLN A 609 10.17 -12.46 17.40
C GLN A 609 9.92 -11.45 18.55
N PRO A 610 8.79 -10.71 18.53
CA PRO A 610 8.43 -9.82 19.63
C PRO A 610 8.06 -10.59 20.89
N LEU A 611 8.69 -10.22 22.00
CA LEU A 611 8.40 -10.73 23.35
C LEU A 611 7.26 -9.95 24.02
N THR A 612 7.10 -8.68 23.65
CA THR A 612 6.06 -7.78 24.17
C THR A 612 5.22 -7.17 23.05
N GLU A 613 4.00 -6.75 23.38
CA GLU A 613 3.18 -5.91 22.52
C GLU A 613 3.87 -4.54 22.29
N GLY A 614 3.83 -4.05 21.06
CA GLY A 614 4.43 -2.76 20.69
C GLY A 614 4.88 -2.70 19.24
N SER A 615 5.50 -1.57 18.88
CA SER A 615 6.07 -1.34 17.55
C SER A 615 7.45 -1.97 17.43
N LEU A 616 7.69 -2.77 16.39
CA LEU A 616 9.04 -3.27 16.14
C LEU A 616 9.95 -2.15 15.62
N ASN A 617 11.23 -2.23 15.99
CA ASN A 617 12.25 -1.28 15.56
C ASN A 617 12.93 -1.78 14.26
N PRO A 618 12.78 -1.06 13.12
CA PRO A 618 13.40 -1.45 11.85
C PRO A 618 14.91 -1.66 11.93
N HIS A 619 15.62 -0.89 12.77
CA HIS A 619 17.07 -1.02 12.92
C HIS A 619 17.49 -2.32 13.63
N ARG A 620 16.66 -2.80 14.57
CA ARG A 620 16.89 -4.10 15.22
C ARG A 620 16.60 -5.24 14.25
N ILE A 621 15.51 -5.14 13.48
CA ILE A 621 15.18 -6.12 12.44
C ILE A 621 16.33 -6.24 11.43
N LEU A 622 16.88 -5.11 10.97
CA LEU A 622 18.01 -5.10 10.04
C LEU A 622 19.24 -5.82 10.60
N ARG A 623 19.51 -5.65 11.88
CA ARG A 623 20.66 -6.26 12.54
C ARG A 623 20.47 -7.77 12.77
N ILE A 624 19.25 -8.20 13.07
CA ILE A 624 18.94 -9.58 13.49
C ILE A 624 18.54 -10.44 12.29
N GLN A 625 17.53 -10.00 11.52
CA GLN A 625 16.92 -10.76 10.43
C GLN A 625 17.42 -10.34 9.04
N GLY A 626 18.18 -9.23 8.95
CA GLY A 626 18.77 -8.76 7.71
C GLY A 626 17.85 -7.86 6.88
N ARG A 627 18.28 -7.63 5.63
CA ARG A 627 17.67 -6.62 4.74
C ARG A 627 16.26 -7.00 4.31
N ASP A 628 16.05 -8.20 3.81
CA ASP A 628 14.79 -8.59 3.17
C ASP A 628 13.65 -8.54 4.19
N ALA A 629 13.90 -9.04 5.41
CA ALA A 629 12.95 -8.94 6.53
C ALA A 629 12.63 -7.47 6.89
N THR A 630 13.63 -6.59 6.88
CA THR A 630 13.42 -5.15 7.17
C THR A 630 12.56 -4.49 6.09
N GLN A 631 12.81 -4.81 4.82
CA GLN A 631 12.04 -4.27 3.69
C GLN A 631 10.58 -4.71 3.75
N MET A 632 10.34 -6.00 3.99
CA MET A 632 9.00 -6.56 4.14
C MET A 632 8.27 -6.02 5.37
N TYR A 633 8.97 -5.82 6.49
CA TYR A 633 8.41 -5.18 7.67
C TYR A 633 7.97 -3.73 7.39
N LEU A 634 8.83 -2.91 6.78
CA LEU A 634 8.48 -1.53 6.43
C LEU A 634 7.30 -1.48 5.46
N LEU A 635 7.30 -2.33 4.43
CA LEU A 635 6.21 -2.41 3.45
C LEU A 635 4.89 -2.78 4.15
N SER A 636 4.88 -3.86 4.92
CA SER A 636 3.66 -4.35 5.58
C SER A 636 3.11 -3.36 6.60
N GLU A 637 3.94 -2.74 7.43
CA GLU A 637 3.49 -1.76 8.41
C GLU A 637 2.95 -0.49 7.78
N VAL A 638 3.61 0.04 6.75
CA VAL A 638 3.10 1.23 6.04
C VAL A 638 1.79 0.87 5.33
N GLN A 639 1.70 -0.29 4.68
CA GLN A 639 0.46 -0.75 4.02
C GLN A 639 -0.71 -0.86 5.00
N LYS A 640 -0.48 -1.42 6.19
CA LYS A 640 -1.49 -1.52 7.26
C LYS A 640 -2.07 -0.16 7.63
N VAL A 641 -1.22 0.87 7.75
CA VAL A 641 -1.70 2.21 8.09
C VAL A 641 -2.59 2.78 6.98
N TYR A 642 -2.19 2.68 5.71
CA TYR A 642 -3.01 3.18 4.59
C TYR A 642 -4.33 2.39 4.43
N ARG A 643 -4.30 1.06 4.51
CA ARG A 643 -5.52 0.22 4.38
C ARG A 643 -6.47 0.36 5.55
N SER A 644 -5.98 0.57 6.77
CA SER A 644 -6.84 0.87 7.93
C SER A 644 -7.73 2.10 7.71
N GLN A 645 -7.33 2.99 6.79
CA GLN A 645 -8.05 4.20 6.40
C GLN A 645 -8.76 4.07 5.04
N GLY A 646 -8.84 2.85 4.49
CA GLY A 646 -9.51 2.55 3.23
C GLY A 646 -8.78 3.06 1.99
N GLN A 647 -7.46 3.30 2.06
CA GLN A 647 -6.64 3.66 0.91
C GLN A 647 -5.87 2.43 0.43
N ASN A 648 -6.14 2.00 -0.80
CA ASN A 648 -5.35 0.97 -1.45
C ASN A 648 -4.23 1.63 -2.26
N ILE A 649 -3.02 1.13 -2.09
CA ILE A 649 -1.82 1.57 -2.82
C ILE A 649 -1.06 0.29 -3.16
N ASN A 650 -0.57 0.19 -4.39
CA ASN A 650 0.20 -0.97 -4.82
C ASN A 650 1.59 -0.98 -4.16
N ASP A 651 1.99 -2.16 -3.69
CA ASP A 651 3.27 -2.46 -3.04
C ASP A 651 4.49 -1.87 -3.78
N LYS A 652 4.47 -1.82 -5.13
CA LYS A 652 5.59 -1.32 -5.94
C LYS A 652 5.99 0.12 -5.60
N HIS A 653 5.05 0.96 -5.18
CA HIS A 653 5.34 2.35 -4.81
C HIS A 653 6.12 2.43 -3.50
N PHE A 654 5.78 1.59 -2.51
CA PHE A 654 6.55 1.48 -1.27
C PHE A 654 7.94 0.90 -1.51
N GLU A 655 8.03 -0.11 -2.38
CA GLU A 655 9.29 -0.74 -2.77
C GLU A 655 10.29 0.28 -3.37
N VAL A 656 9.80 1.20 -4.21
CA VAL A 656 10.61 2.28 -4.79
C VAL A 656 11.20 3.20 -3.70
N ILE A 657 10.42 3.57 -2.68
CA ILE A 657 10.91 4.41 -1.56
C ILE A 657 11.85 3.64 -0.64
N ILE A 658 11.48 2.41 -0.27
CA ILE A 658 12.27 1.54 0.61
C ILE A 658 13.63 1.20 -0.03
N ARG A 659 13.67 1.00 -1.35
CA ARG A 659 14.93 0.85 -2.12
C ARG A 659 15.89 2.01 -1.83
N LYS A 660 15.41 3.25 -1.81
CA LYS A 660 16.24 4.43 -1.52
C LYS A 660 16.64 4.53 -0.06
N MET A 661 15.74 4.20 0.87
CA MET A 661 16.06 4.17 2.31
C MET A 661 17.20 3.19 2.65
N MET A 662 17.35 2.12 1.86
CA MET A 662 18.36 1.08 2.02
C MET A 662 19.38 1.02 0.87
N SER A 663 19.58 2.14 0.18
CA SER A 663 20.52 2.24 -0.95
C SER A 663 21.99 2.33 -0.52
N LYS A 664 22.25 2.86 0.68
CA LYS A 664 23.60 3.12 1.18
C LYS A 664 24.07 2.06 2.18
N VAL A 665 25.34 1.73 2.12
CA VAL A 665 26.04 0.81 3.06
C VAL A 665 27.20 1.53 3.70
N GLN A 666 27.58 1.11 4.91
CA GLN A 666 28.74 1.65 5.62
C GLN A 666 29.94 0.72 5.49
N VAL A 667 31.05 1.22 4.95
CA VAL A 667 32.27 0.42 4.80
C VAL A 667 32.89 0.14 6.17
N THR A 668 33.13 -1.13 6.50
CA THR A 668 33.81 -1.52 7.74
C THR A 668 35.28 -1.82 7.51
N ARG A 669 35.57 -2.58 6.46
CA ARG A 669 36.94 -2.87 6.02
C ARG A 669 37.06 -2.48 4.55
N PRO A 670 37.94 -1.54 4.20
CA PRO A 670 38.00 -0.98 2.85
C PRO A 670 38.59 -1.96 1.81
N GLY A 671 39.33 -2.98 2.25
CA GLY A 671 40.05 -3.86 1.33
C GLY A 671 41.00 -3.04 0.45
N ASP A 672 40.99 -3.32 -0.85
CA ASP A 672 41.75 -2.58 -1.88
C ASP A 672 40.87 -1.55 -2.63
N THR A 673 39.71 -1.17 -2.08
CA THR A 673 38.85 -0.12 -2.67
C THR A 673 39.35 1.29 -2.37
N LYS A 674 38.78 2.30 -3.06
CA LYS A 674 39.04 3.73 -2.83
C LYS A 674 38.44 4.29 -1.52
N TYR A 675 37.59 3.51 -0.84
CA TYR A 675 36.79 4.00 0.29
C TYR A 675 37.52 3.87 1.62
N LEU A 676 37.11 4.66 2.61
CA LEU A 676 37.62 4.61 3.97
C LEU A 676 36.64 3.90 4.92
N PRO A 677 37.13 3.33 6.03
CA PRO A 677 36.26 2.83 7.09
C PRO A 677 35.31 3.93 7.59
N GLY A 678 34.02 3.64 7.59
CA GLY A 678 32.97 4.56 8.02
C GLY A 678 32.25 5.30 6.89
N ASP A 679 32.78 5.27 5.66
CA ASP A 679 32.16 5.92 4.50
C ASP A 679 30.79 5.31 4.18
N LEU A 680 29.83 6.18 3.83
CA LEU A 680 28.52 5.79 3.33
C LEU A 680 28.54 5.81 1.80
N VAL A 681 28.42 4.64 1.20
CA VAL A 681 28.57 4.43 -0.25
C VAL A 681 27.31 3.78 -0.80
N ASP A 682 27.00 3.99 -2.08
CA ASP A 682 25.94 3.23 -2.75
C ASP A 682 26.28 1.73 -2.79
N LYS A 683 25.31 0.89 -2.42
CA LYS A 683 25.49 -0.55 -2.35
C LYS A 683 25.81 -1.16 -3.70
N LEU A 684 25.12 -0.73 -4.76
CA LEU A 684 25.28 -1.32 -6.09
C LEU A 684 26.62 -0.90 -6.70
N GLU A 685 27.06 0.35 -6.47
CA GLU A 685 28.42 0.79 -6.82
C GLU A 685 29.48 -0.06 -6.09
N LEU A 686 29.33 -0.26 -4.77
CA LEU A 686 30.27 -1.06 -3.98
C LEU A 686 30.26 -2.54 -4.39
N LYS A 687 29.09 -3.10 -4.71
CA LYS A 687 28.95 -4.48 -5.21
C LYS A 687 29.73 -4.66 -6.52
N ARG A 688 29.50 -3.80 -7.52
CA ARG A 688 30.23 -3.86 -8.79
C ARG A 688 31.74 -3.66 -8.61
N SER A 689 32.14 -2.74 -7.73
CA SER A 689 33.55 -2.52 -7.40
C SER A 689 34.19 -3.78 -6.80
N ASN A 690 33.49 -4.44 -5.88
CA ASN A 690 33.95 -5.69 -5.27
C ASN A 690 34.04 -6.84 -6.28
N GLU A 691 33.07 -6.98 -7.19
CA GLU A 691 33.10 -7.99 -8.26
C GLU A 691 34.30 -7.80 -9.21
N ARG A 692 34.59 -6.55 -9.58
CA ARG A 692 35.78 -6.20 -10.37
C ARG A 692 37.07 -6.55 -9.60
N LEU A 693 37.18 -6.15 -8.34
CA LEU A 693 38.36 -6.46 -7.51
C LEU A 693 38.57 -7.96 -7.32
N LEU A 694 37.49 -8.72 -7.16
CA LEU A 694 37.55 -10.19 -7.09
C LEU A 694 38.09 -10.80 -8.39
N THR A 695 37.66 -10.27 -9.54
CA THR A 695 38.17 -10.68 -10.86
C THR A 695 39.66 -10.37 -11.03
N ASP A 696 40.12 -9.25 -10.46
CA ASP A 696 41.52 -8.84 -10.43
C ASP A 696 42.36 -9.57 -9.36
N GLY A 697 41.76 -10.47 -8.56
CA GLY A 697 42.43 -11.17 -7.45
C GLY A 697 42.77 -10.29 -6.24
N LYS A 698 42.16 -9.10 -6.13
CA LYS A 698 42.32 -8.14 -5.03
C LYS A 698 41.31 -8.39 -3.90
N ARG A 699 41.52 -7.74 -2.75
CA ARG A 699 40.65 -7.90 -1.57
C ARG A 699 39.41 -7.00 -1.68
N PRO A 700 38.19 -7.56 -1.70
CA PRO A 700 36.97 -6.76 -1.71
C PRO A 700 36.75 -6.05 -0.37
N ALA A 701 36.01 -4.94 -0.40
CA ALA A 701 35.57 -4.24 0.79
C ALA A 701 34.46 -5.01 1.52
N LYS A 702 34.48 -4.97 2.85
CA LYS A 702 33.37 -5.41 3.71
C LYS A 702 32.58 -4.20 4.17
N PHE A 703 31.27 -4.36 4.26
CA PHE A 703 30.33 -3.31 4.64
C PHE A 703 29.23 -3.82 5.58
N LEU A 704 28.54 -2.90 6.22
CA LEU A 704 27.32 -3.12 6.99
C LEU A 704 26.15 -2.44 6.28
N GLU A 705 24.99 -3.09 6.28
CA GLU A 705 23.75 -2.51 5.78
C GLU A 705 23.30 -1.38 6.73
N VAL A 706 22.83 -0.27 6.17
CA VAL A 706 22.35 0.89 6.93
C VAL A 706 20.97 1.28 6.44
N LEU A 707 20.04 1.45 7.38
CA LEU A 707 18.74 2.05 7.12
C LEU A 707 18.80 3.56 7.38
N LEU A 708 18.48 4.35 6.37
CA LEU A 708 18.38 5.81 6.46
C LEU A 708 16.92 6.25 6.36
N GLY A 709 16.51 7.17 7.24
CA GLY A 709 15.24 7.87 7.08
C GLY A 709 15.25 8.76 5.83
N ILE A 710 14.08 9.04 5.27
CA ILE A 710 13.94 9.81 4.02
C ILE A 710 14.67 11.16 4.06
N THR A 711 14.63 11.90 5.19
CA THR A 711 15.34 13.18 5.32
C THR A 711 16.86 13.03 5.24
N LYS A 712 17.41 11.94 5.80
CA LYS A 712 18.86 11.69 5.76
C LYS A 712 19.29 11.10 4.42
N ALA A 713 18.44 10.29 3.79
CA ALA A 713 18.66 9.73 2.47
C ALA A 713 18.72 10.84 1.40
N SER A 714 17.82 11.84 1.43
CA SER A 714 17.83 12.96 0.47
C SER A 714 19.07 13.85 0.58
N LEU A 715 19.62 14.03 1.80
CA LEU A 715 20.87 14.76 2.02
C LEU A 715 22.12 13.98 1.60
N SER A 716 22.01 12.67 1.39
CA SER A 716 23.11 11.79 1.01
C SER A 716 23.06 11.42 -0.48
N THR A 717 22.44 12.29 -1.29
CA THR A 717 22.36 12.16 -2.75
C THR A 717 23.68 12.57 -3.40
N ASP A 718 23.95 12.03 -4.59
CA ASP A 718 25.22 12.28 -5.28
C ASP A 718 25.27 13.70 -5.89
N SER A 719 24.11 14.32 -6.16
CA SER A 719 24.00 15.70 -6.60
C SER A 719 24.00 16.68 -5.42
N PHE A 720 25.02 17.53 -5.37
CA PHE A 720 25.05 18.63 -4.40
C PHE A 720 24.04 19.73 -4.76
N LEU A 721 23.71 19.95 -6.04
CA LEU A 721 22.70 20.93 -6.46
C LEU A 721 21.33 20.57 -5.91
N SER A 722 20.92 19.31 -6.08
CA SER A 722 19.66 18.81 -5.53
C SER A 722 19.66 18.84 -4.00
N ALA A 723 20.70 18.33 -3.35
CA ALA A 723 20.81 18.34 -1.89
C ALA A 723 20.74 19.76 -1.30
N SER A 724 21.37 20.74 -1.96
CA SER A 724 21.40 22.14 -1.50
C SER A 724 20.03 22.83 -1.52
N SER A 725 19.12 22.38 -2.39
CA SER A 725 17.77 22.92 -2.52
C SER A 725 16.79 22.43 -1.43
N PHE A 726 17.15 21.38 -0.70
CA PHE A 726 16.28 20.77 0.30
C PHE A 726 16.45 21.41 1.68
N GLN A 727 17.60 21.18 2.34
CA GLN A 727 17.95 21.67 3.67
C GLN A 727 19.48 21.80 3.81
N HIS A 728 19.93 22.57 4.81
CA HIS A 728 21.35 22.75 5.13
C HIS A 728 22.23 23.24 3.95
N THR A 729 21.68 24.10 3.09
CA THR A 729 22.32 24.64 1.88
C THR A 729 23.77 25.06 2.08
N ILE A 730 24.06 25.84 3.14
CA ILE A 730 25.43 26.32 3.44
C ILE A 730 26.40 25.15 3.66
N LYS A 731 25.98 24.13 4.43
CA LYS A 731 26.81 22.97 4.74
C LYS A 731 27.09 22.14 3.48
N VAL A 732 26.08 21.92 2.66
CA VAL A 732 26.19 21.15 1.41
C VAL A 732 27.12 21.87 0.42
N LEU A 733 26.90 23.16 0.18
CA LEU A 733 27.72 23.94 -0.75
C LEU A 733 29.16 24.11 -0.26
N ALA A 734 29.38 24.32 1.04
CA ALA A 734 30.73 24.37 1.60
C ALA A 734 31.47 23.03 1.42
N GLY A 735 30.79 21.91 1.68
CA GLY A 735 31.35 20.57 1.45
C GLY A 735 31.70 20.32 -0.01
N ALA A 736 30.80 20.67 -0.93
CA ALA A 736 31.02 20.55 -2.37
C ALA A 736 32.18 21.43 -2.86
N ALA A 737 32.29 22.67 -2.34
CA ALA A 737 33.39 23.58 -2.68
C ALA A 737 34.75 23.07 -2.17
N ILE A 738 34.80 22.52 -0.95
CA ILE A 738 36.02 21.92 -0.37
C ILE A 738 36.43 20.68 -1.17
N GLY A 739 35.45 19.84 -1.54
CA GLY A 739 35.67 18.61 -2.31
C GLY A 739 35.89 18.83 -3.81
N ALA A 740 35.77 20.07 -4.30
CA ALA A 740 35.73 20.39 -5.73
C ALA A 740 34.78 19.46 -6.51
N ALA A 741 33.60 19.21 -5.94
CA ALA A 741 32.65 18.23 -6.47
C ALA A 741 32.05 18.70 -7.79
N GLU A 742 31.92 17.76 -8.74
CA GLU A 742 31.22 17.97 -10.01
C GLU A 742 29.85 17.31 -9.96
N ASP A 743 28.83 17.97 -10.49
CA ASP A 743 27.45 17.46 -10.51
C ASP A 743 27.13 16.82 -11.87
N PRO A 744 26.82 15.51 -11.93
CA PRO A 744 26.56 14.81 -13.19
C PRO A 744 25.16 15.07 -13.77
N LEU A 745 24.26 15.77 -13.05
CA LEU A 745 22.91 16.14 -13.51
C LEU A 745 22.02 14.94 -13.88
N TYR A 746 22.11 13.85 -13.12
CA TYR A 746 21.34 12.62 -13.35
C TYR A 746 19.86 12.74 -12.97
N GLY A 747 19.52 13.56 -11.97
CA GLY A 747 18.17 13.71 -11.48
C GLY A 747 17.33 14.75 -12.22
N LEU A 748 16.07 14.89 -11.78
CA LEU A 748 15.13 15.87 -12.34
C LEU A 748 15.45 17.29 -11.84
N LYS A 749 15.77 17.43 -10.56
CA LYS A 749 15.80 18.73 -9.86
C LYS A 749 16.96 19.60 -10.29
N GLU A 750 18.12 19.00 -10.52
CA GLU A 750 19.32 19.69 -10.98
C GLU A 750 19.06 20.33 -12.34
N ASN A 751 18.42 19.58 -13.25
CA ASN A 751 18.05 20.06 -14.58
C ASN A 751 16.99 21.17 -14.51
N VAL A 752 16.00 21.07 -13.61
CA VAL A 752 15.03 22.15 -13.37
C VAL A 752 15.71 23.42 -12.85
N ILE A 753 16.63 23.31 -11.88
CA ILE A 753 17.34 24.45 -11.27
C ILE A 753 18.14 25.23 -12.33
N ILE A 754 18.83 24.52 -13.23
CA ILE A 754 19.66 25.14 -14.26
C ILE A 754 18.89 25.49 -15.55
N GLY A 755 17.60 25.16 -15.64
CA GLY A 755 16.76 25.44 -16.81
C GLY A 755 17.01 24.53 -18.03
N LYS A 756 17.44 23.28 -17.81
CA LYS A 756 17.56 22.25 -18.85
C LYS A 756 16.35 21.33 -18.87
N LEU A 757 16.20 20.58 -19.98
CA LEU A 757 15.21 19.51 -20.07
C LEU A 757 15.52 18.43 -19.02
N ILE A 758 14.47 18.00 -18.30
CA ILE A 758 14.58 16.92 -17.33
C ILE A 758 14.92 15.60 -18.03
N PRO A 759 15.72 14.71 -17.41
CA PRO A 759 16.09 13.41 -17.97
C PRO A 759 14.96 12.37 -17.77
N ALA A 760 13.72 12.74 -18.10
CA ALA A 760 12.55 11.88 -18.02
C ALA A 760 11.52 12.26 -19.10
N GLY A 761 10.63 11.34 -19.43
CA GLY A 761 9.61 11.49 -20.46
C GLY A 761 10.22 11.92 -21.79
N THR A 762 9.69 13.01 -22.37
CA THR A 762 10.14 13.56 -23.66
C THR A 762 11.57 14.10 -23.65
N GLY A 763 12.15 14.37 -22.49
CA GLY A 763 13.55 14.80 -22.31
C GLY A 763 14.54 13.66 -22.07
N PHE A 764 14.06 12.41 -22.02
CA PHE A 764 14.90 11.25 -21.80
C PHE A 764 15.70 10.88 -23.07
N VAL A 765 16.97 10.52 -22.89
CA VAL A 765 17.86 10.05 -23.97
C VAL A 765 18.48 8.74 -23.51
N ARG A 766 18.25 7.65 -24.27
CA ARG A 766 18.83 6.33 -23.98
C ARG A 766 20.36 6.41 -24.00
N GLY A 767 21.02 5.72 -23.07
CA GLY A 767 22.48 5.66 -23.01
C GLY A 767 23.17 6.91 -22.46
N ARG A 768 22.43 7.98 -22.10
CA ARG A 768 23.00 9.20 -21.50
C ARG A 768 23.87 8.93 -20.26
N PHE A 769 23.60 7.84 -19.56
CA PHE A 769 24.33 7.43 -18.36
C PHE A 769 25.37 6.33 -18.60
N ALA A 770 25.46 5.77 -19.82
CA ALA A 770 26.37 4.68 -20.17
C ALA A 770 27.77 5.19 -20.60
N GLU A 771 27.87 6.40 -21.16
CA GLU A 771 29.12 6.95 -21.71
C GLU A 771 30.18 7.31 -20.65
N MET A 772 29.83 7.39 -19.35
CA MET A 772 30.80 7.61 -18.27
C MET A 772 31.40 6.31 -17.69
N GLU A 773 31.02 5.12 -18.17
CA GLU A 773 31.59 3.84 -17.71
C GLU A 773 32.88 3.43 -18.48
N GLY A 774 33.38 4.27 -19.40
CA GLY A 774 34.64 4.05 -20.12
C GLY A 774 35.90 4.34 -19.27
N PRO A 775 36.98 3.55 -19.42
CA PRO A 775 38.26 3.88 -18.80
C PRO A 775 38.88 5.05 -19.58
N ASP A 776 39.37 6.04 -18.83
CA ASP A 776 40.05 7.25 -19.28
C ASP A 776 39.13 8.41 -19.69
N GLY A 777 39.14 9.45 -18.85
CA GLY A 777 38.61 10.76 -19.21
C GLY A 777 39.32 11.31 -20.43
N ILE A 778 38.60 11.42 -21.54
CA ILE A 778 39.03 12.14 -22.73
C ILE A 778 38.29 13.48 -22.78
N ASP A 779 39.10 14.52 -22.90
CA ASP A 779 38.84 15.96 -22.89
C ASP A 779 37.55 16.38 -23.64
N SER A 780 36.70 17.16 -22.98
CA SER A 780 35.43 17.68 -23.51
C SER A 780 35.64 18.92 -24.38
N ARG A 781 36.41 18.77 -25.45
CA ARG A 781 36.58 19.79 -26.50
C ARG A 781 36.41 19.17 -27.86
N ASP A 782 35.16 18.91 -28.25
CA ASP A 782 34.69 18.97 -29.65
C ASP A 782 33.20 18.61 -29.70
N VAL A 783 32.35 19.56 -29.30
CA VAL A 783 30.90 19.51 -29.61
C VAL A 783 30.51 20.79 -30.34
N THR A 784 31.08 20.98 -31.51
CA THR A 784 30.50 21.81 -32.57
C THR A 784 30.75 21.13 -33.91
N GLY A 785 29.93 20.13 -34.26
CA GLY A 785 29.98 19.58 -35.62
C GLY A 785 29.53 18.13 -35.77
N MET A 786 28.30 17.79 -35.40
CA MET A 786 27.64 16.63 -36.01
C MET A 786 26.23 17.04 -36.43
N SER A 787 26.07 17.24 -37.74
CA SER A 787 24.79 17.39 -38.41
C SER A 787 24.02 16.08 -38.38
N PRO A 788 22.67 16.10 -38.36
CA PRO A 788 21.87 14.89 -38.39
C PRO A 788 21.90 14.30 -39.81
N VAL A 789 22.40 13.08 -39.94
CA VAL A 789 22.31 12.29 -41.19
C VAL A 789 21.31 11.18 -40.96
N GLY A 790 20.29 11.12 -41.82
CA GLY A 790 19.33 10.03 -41.92
C GLY A 790 17.89 10.52 -42.06
N GLY A 791 17.58 11.22 -43.16
CA GLY A 791 16.21 11.51 -43.56
C GLY A 791 15.64 10.33 -44.34
N ASP A 792 14.47 9.86 -43.93
CA ASP A 792 13.65 8.93 -44.70
C ASP A 792 13.06 9.65 -45.92
N GLU A 793 13.20 8.99 -47.07
CA GLU A 793 12.59 9.35 -48.35
C GLU A 793 11.06 9.26 -48.26
N LEU A 794 10.40 10.41 -48.20
CA LEU A 794 8.98 10.53 -48.54
C LEU A 794 8.86 10.63 -50.06
N MET A 795 8.33 9.58 -50.68
CA MET A 795 7.84 9.62 -52.06
C MET A 795 6.84 10.76 -52.23
N GLY A 796 7.10 11.65 -53.19
CA GLY A 796 6.20 12.72 -53.58
C GLY A 796 4.98 12.21 -54.36
N PRO A 797 3.90 13.00 -54.42
CA PRO A 797 2.70 12.64 -55.17
C PRO A 797 2.89 12.96 -56.66
N ASP A 798 2.66 11.97 -57.51
CA ASP A 798 2.54 12.16 -58.94
C ASP A 798 1.31 13.01 -59.28
N SER A 799 1.57 14.08 -60.00
CA SER A 799 0.62 14.91 -60.69
C SER A 799 -0.05 14.16 -61.85
N ILE A 800 -1.38 14.08 -61.84
CA ILE A 800 -2.17 13.87 -63.06
C ILE A 800 -3.23 14.98 -63.12
N ALA A 801 -3.01 15.89 -64.07
CA ALA A 801 -4.03 16.76 -64.64
C ALA A 801 -4.57 16.08 -65.92
N GLY A 802 -5.88 16.16 -66.16
CA GLY A 802 -6.47 15.82 -67.45
C GLY A 802 -7.97 15.52 -67.39
N ASP A 803 -8.74 16.53 -67.80
CA ASP A 803 -10.17 16.59 -68.22
C ASP A 803 -11.31 16.33 -67.22
#